data_AF-Q23255-F1
#
_entry.id   AF-Q23255-F1
#
_cell.length_a   1.000
_cell.length_b   1.000
_cell.length_c   1.000
_cell.angle_alpha   90.00
_cell.angle_beta   90.00
_cell.angle_gamma   90.00
#
_symmetry.space_group_name_H-M   'P 1'
#
loop_
_entity.id
_entity.type
_entity.pdbx_description
1 polymer ?
#
loop_
_entity_poly.entity_id
_entity_poly.type
_entity_poly.pdbx_seq_one_letter_code
_entity_poly.pdbx_strand_id
1 'polypeptide(L)'
;MCGSDDSFDDFVPDSQEPASSRTRNQDHLDDDEVPCSQRPDAANDTMVEDLDEGDEPAHDESEDIIKILVATDIHCGYGENKANIHMDAVNTFEEVLQIATEQKVDMILLGGDLFHENNPSREVQHRVTQLLRQYCLNGNPIALEFLSDASVNFNQSVFGHVNYYDQNLNVGLPIFTIHGNHDDLSGKGLTALDLLHESGLVNLFGKHSNIQEFIVSPILLRKGETRLALYGIGSQRDDRLVRAFKNNSISFLRPNAGAEDWFNLFVLHQNRPRRAMHRSTGNFLPESLIPQFFDLLIWGHEHECKPDPQYVASSEAVGDGFYILQPGSTVATSLTPEEALQKNAFLIKIKGRKFASKPIPLQTVRPMVCDELLLDKIPPGSRPILKTDRPKHTDGRYIDEIAIEAKINEMITTAKAKRRPRQPELPLIRLKVIYDGDWLNITPANAKRIGLRYENVVANAVDMVFIKKNNKPKEGKLQTENEKNITEMADEMGQVSATNLQTIINDYFINQPLVDQMTVLKPIGIGRALEQYSAIEEGGLATSANRNFDSCLMHQIDVVRKTLKKMPLPPINDPSDLDKFRDLITKDLYDMKKADSERFKNPVADVEMEEDEDDPQYYMPPQSTSRTNYASGSEDEVANSDEEMGSSISRHSKQPTTRGRGRGARGAGASRETTRGRSNKVVSTRQIDSDGFEIINDSPSPPPASRSTRGKARGKSAPSKKRDLSFF
;
A
#
# COMPACT_ATOMS: atom_id res chain seq x y z
N MET A 1 8.39 -14.46 -72.19
CA MET A 1 9.43 -15.34 -72.76
C MET A 1 10.21 -15.94 -71.59
N CYS A 2 10.58 -17.22 -71.70
CA CYS A 2 11.58 -18.00 -70.94
C CYS A 2 12.04 -17.49 -69.54
N GLY A 3 11.93 -18.27 -68.46
CA GLY A 3 11.43 -19.65 -68.29
C GLY A 3 12.04 -20.33 -67.06
N SER A 4 11.62 -21.58 -66.75
CA SER A 4 12.06 -22.43 -65.61
C SER A 4 11.85 -21.81 -64.22
N ASP A 5 10.87 -22.21 -63.40
CA ASP A 5 10.42 -23.56 -62.99
C ASP A 5 11.41 -24.29 -62.07
N ASP A 6 11.01 -24.48 -60.82
CA ASP A 6 11.04 -25.79 -60.13
C ASP A 6 10.09 -25.72 -58.91
N SER A 7 9.21 -26.71 -58.77
CA SER A 7 8.14 -26.76 -57.77
C SER A 7 8.17 -28.08 -57.01
N PHE A 8 7.93 -28.06 -55.69
CA PHE A 8 7.56 -29.26 -54.96
C PHE A 8 6.61 -28.95 -53.80
N ASP A 9 5.36 -29.38 -53.94
CA ASP A 9 4.33 -29.40 -52.89
C ASP A 9 4.44 -30.68 -52.04
N ASP A 10 3.47 -30.86 -51.12
CA ASP A 10 3.23 -32.08 -50.34
C ASP A 10 4.34 -32.54 -49.37
N PHE A 11 4.16 -32.21 -48.08
CA PHE A 11 3.71 -33.24 -47.12
C PHE A 11 3.18 -32.62 -45.81
N VAL A 12 1.90 -32.86 -45.50
CA VAL A 12 1.29 -32.57 -44.19
C VAL A 12 1.00 -33.88 -43.46
N PRO A 13 1.42 -34.02 -42.19
CA PRO A 13 0.91 -35.06 -41.29
C PRO A 13 0.08 -34.46 -40.14
N ASP A 14 -1.20 -34.83 -40.04
CA ASP A 14 -2.04 -34.55 -38.87
C ASP A 14 -1.50 -35.24 -37.60
N SER A 15 -1.28 -34.49 -36.52
CA SER A 15 -1.28 -34.94 -35.11
C SER A 15 -0.86 -33.79 -34.17
N GLN A 16 -1.39 -33.65 -32.96
CA GLN A 16 -2.51 -34.31 -32.28
C GLN A 16 -3.05 -33.37 -31.19
N GLU A 17 -4.37 -33.36 -30.94
CA GLU A 17 -4.95 -32.66 -29.80
C GLU A 17 -4.56 -33.35 -28.47
N PRO A 18 -4.24 -32.62 -27.39
CA PRO A 18 -4.10 -33.19 -26.06
C PRO A 18 -5.49 -33.49 -25.47
N ALA A 19 -6.09 -34.60 -25.89
CA ALA A 19 -7.41 -35.03 -25.43
C ALA A 19 -7.45 -35.28 -23.91
N SER A 20 -8.55 -34.86 -23.26
CA SER A 20 -8.75 -35.02 -21.83
C SER A 20 -8.85 -36.49 -21.40
N SER A 21 -8.05 -36.92 -20.41
CA SER A 21 -8.17 -38.24 -19.79
C SER A 21 -8.29 -38.13 -18.27
N ARG A 22 -9.49 -38.43 -17.74
CA ARG A 22 -9.74 -38.57 -16.29
C ARG A 22 -9.19 -39.92 -15.78
N THR A 23 -8.32 -39.89 -14.78
CA THR A 23 -8.11 -41.05 -13.90
C THR A 23 -7.86 -40.59 -12.47
N ARG A 24 -8.57 -41.21 -11.51
CA ARG A 24 -8.38 -40.94 -10.07
C ARG A 24 -6.99 -41.36 -9.62
N ASN A 25 -6.41 -40.57 -8.73
CA ASN A 25 -6.08 -41.06 -7.40
C ASN A 25 -6.54 -40.01 -6.38
N GLN A 26 -6.92 -40.46 -5.19
CA GLN A 26 -7.29 -39.61 -4.07
C GLN A 26 -6.07 -39.53 -3.15
N ASP A 27 -5.75 -38.34 -2.64
CA ASP A 27 -5.39 -38.13 -1.24
C ASP A 27 -5.48 -36.64 -0.90
N HIS A 28 -5.87 -36.37 0.34
CA HIS A 28 -6.34 -35.09 0.87
C HIS A 28 -5.39 -33.90 0.73
N LEU A 29 -5.96 -32.75 0.37
CA LEU A 29 -6.16 -31.60 1.27
C LEU A 29 -7.21 -30.67 0.65
N ASP A 30 -8.16 -30.20 1.45
CA ASP A 30 -9.31 -29.40 0.99
C ASP A 30 -9.03 -27.90 1.20
N ASP A 31 -8.89 -27.14 0.11
CA ASP A 31 -8.95 -25.66 0.09
C ASP A 31 -10.28 -25.25 -0.57
N ASP A 32 -10.99 -24.29 0.03
CA ASP A 32 -12.40 -24.00 -0.29
C ASP A 32 -12.61 -23.32 -1.67
N GLU A 33 -13.06 -24.07 -2.68
CA GLU A 33 -13.77 -23.50 -3.84
C GLU A 33 -15.14 -22.94 -3.39
N VAL A 34 -15.15 -21.67 -2.95
CA VAL A 34 -16.38 -20.95 -2.61
C VAL A 34 -17.33 -20.93 -3.83
N PRO A 35 -18.56 -21.49 -3.73
CA PRO A 35 -19.47 -21.54 -4.85
C PRO A 35 -19.86 -20.13 -5.34
N CYS A 36 -19.87 -19.92 -6.65
CA CYS A 36 -20.39 -18.70 -7.25
C CYS A 36 -21.83 -18.45 -6.77
N SER A 37 -22.12 -17.22 -6.34
CA SER A 37 -23.19 -16.94 -5.37
C SER A 37 -24.58 -17.40 -5.81
N GLN A 38 -25.20 -18.25 -4.98
CA GLN A 38 -26.65 -18.42 -5.01
C GLN A 38 -27.28 -17.10 -4.56
N ARG A 39 -28.10 -16.46 -5.40
CA ARG A 39 -28.90 -15.29 -4.97
C ARG A 39 -29.87 -15.72 -3.84
N PRO A 40 -30.25 -14.79 -2.95
CA PRO A 40 -31.30 -15.04 -1.96
C PRO A 40 -32.67 -15.29 -2.62
N ASP A 41 -33.64 -15.73 -1.83
CA ASP A 41 -35.04 -15.75 -2.26
C ASP A 41 -35.51 -14.35 -2.68
N ALA A 42 -36.26 -14.26 -3.78
CA ALA A 42 -36.58 -12.99 -4.46
C ALA A 42 -37.36 -11.96 -3.62
N ALA A 43 -37.92 -12.37 -2.47
CA ALA A 43 -38.49 -11.43 -1.50
C ALA A 43 -37.37 -10.56 -0.85
N ASN A 44 -36.29 -11.22 -0.45
CA ASN A 44 -35.16 -10.66 0.28
C ASN A 44 -34.10 -10.08 -0.67
N ASP A 45 -34.00 -10.55 -1.92
CA ASP A 45 -33.01 -10.06 -2.92
C ASP A 45 -33.08 -8.54 -3.10
N THR A 46 -32.10 -7.82 -2.56
CA THR A 46 -32.01 -6.35 -2.67
C THR A 46 -31.59 -5.91 -4.06
N MET A 47 -31.01 -6.79 -4.88
CA MET A 47 -30.57 -6.47 -6.24
C MET A 47 -31.64 -6.84 -7.28
N VAL A 48 -31.88 -5.92 -8.22
CA VAL A 48 -32.72 -6.15 -9.41
C VAL A 48 -31.96 -5.80 -10.69
N GLU A 49 -32.40 -6.33 -11.82
CA GLU A 49 -31.65 -6.23 -13.09
C GLU A 49 -31.82 -4.85 -13.74
N ASP A 50 -33.01 -4.27 -13.66
CA ASP A 50 -33.23 -2.82 -13.80
C ASP A 50 -34.33 -2.36 -12.83
N LEU A 51 -34.33 -1.06 -12.50
CA LEU A 51 -35.38 -0.36 -11.75
C LEU A 51 -36.33 0.44 -12.66
N ASP A 52 -36.05 0.46 -13.98
CA ASP A 52 -36.87 1.15 -14.99
C ASP A 52 -37.94 0.23 -15.65
N GLU A 53 -38.09 -1.03 -15.22
CA GLU A 53 -39.11 -1.96 -15.77
C GLU A 53 -40.53 -1.68 -15.25
N GLY A 54 -41.09 -0.55 -15.71
CA GLY A 54 -42.53 -0.25 -15.71
C GLY A 54 -42.97 0.17 -17.12
N ASP A 55 -44.17 -0.25 -17.54
CA ASP A 55 -44.74 0.12 -18.85
C ASP A 55 -45.06 1.63 -18.91
N GLU A 56 -44.25 2.37 -19.68
CA GLU A 56 -44.17 3.84 -19.75
C GLU A 56 -43.72 4.51 -18.44
N PRO A 57 -42.75 5.46 -18.47
CA PRO A 57 -42.37 6.21 -17.27
C PRO A 57 -43.48 7.19 -16.89
N ALA A 58 -44.35 6.77 -15.98
CA ALA A 58 -45.21 7.69 -15.24
C ALA A 58 -44.35 8.78 -14.60
N HIS A 59 -44.78 10.04 -14.71
CA HIS A 59 -43.88 11.19 -14.59
C HIS A 59 -43.17 11.30 -13.22
N ASP A 60 -43.77 10.73 -12.16
CA ASP A 60 -43.23 10.64 -10.80
C ASP A 60 -42.09 9.61 -10.64
N GLU A 61 -42.07 8.50 -11.39
CA GLU A 61 -41.22 7.33 -11.04
C GLU A 61 -39.71 7.60 -11.12
N SER A 62 -39.30 8.65 -11.84
CA SER A 62 -37.91 9.09 -11.91
C SER A 62 -37.48 9.99 -10.74
N GLU A 63 -38.44 10.50 -9.94
CA GLU A 63 -38.18 11.36 -8.79
C GLU A 63 -37.76 10.53 -7.56
N ASP A 64 -38.25 9.30 -7.40
CA ASP A 64 -37.87 8.40 -6.31
C ASP A 64 -36.50 7.70 -6.49
N ILE A 65 -35.96 7.65 -7.72
CA ILE A 65 -34.75 6.86 -8.00
C ILE A 65 -33.49 7.69 -7.72
N ILE A 66 -32.75 7.33 -6.67
CA ILE A 66 -31.41 7.88 -6.40
C ILE A 66 -30.41 7.26 -7.39
N LYS A 67 -29.70 8.10 -8.13
CA LYS A 67 -28.64 7.70 -9.06
C LYS A 67 -27.27 8.10 -8.51
N ILE A 68 -26.40 7.12 -8.30
CA ILE A 68 -25.03 7.30 -7.80
C ILE A 68 -24.05 6.81 -8.87
N LEU A 69 -23.04 7.60 -9.22
CA LEU A 69 -21.85 7.07 -9.90
C LEU A 69 -20.81 6.65 -8.86
N VAL A 70 -20.44 5.38 -8.84
CA VAL A 70 -19.39 4.83 -7.98
C VAL A 70 -18.09 4.66 -8.75
N ALA A 71 -16.98 5.10 -8.15
CA ALA A 71 -15.62 4.80 -8.55
C ALA A 71 -14.73 4.70 -7.30
N THR A 72 -13.51 4.18 -7.45
CA THR A 72 -12.55 4.06 -6.35
C THR A 72 -11.13 4.04 -6.90
N ASP A 73 -10.14 4.27 -6.05
CA ASP A 73 -8.72 4.03 -6.35
C ASP A 73 -8.31 4.70 -7.67
N ILE A 74 -8.50 6.02 -7.69
CA ILE A 74 -8.28 6.87 -8.87
C ILE A 74 -6.78 7.20 -9.00
N HIS A 75 -6.06 7.31 -7.89
CA HIS A 75 -4.60 7.51 -7.85
C HIS A 75 -4.12 8.68 -8.73
N CYS A 76 -4.78 9.84 -8.64
CA CYS A 76 -4.30 11.06 -9.29
C CYS A 76 -2.87 11.37 -8.82
N GLY A 77 -1.95 11.53 -9.77
CA GLY A 77 -0.50 11.63 -9.53
C GLY A 77 0.28 10.34 -9.77
N TYR A 78 -0.38 9.17 -9.91
CA TYR A 78 0.34 7.94 -10.25
C TYR A 78 1.12 8.10 -11.56
N GLY A 79 2.44 7.92 -11.45
CA GLY A 79 3.34 8.04 -12.60
C GLY A 79 3.56 9.46 -13.13
N GLU A 80 3.26 10.53 -12.36
CA GLU A 80 3.51 11.94 -12.74
C GLU A 80 4.92 12.17 -13.32
N ASN A 81 5.94 11.56 -12.71
CA ASN A 81 7.34 11.67 -13.14
C ASN A 81 7.72 10.72 -14.31
N LYS A 82 6.78 9.94 -14.85
CA LYS A 82 7.00 8.96 -15.91
C LYS A 82 6.43 9.46 -17.24
N ALA A 83 7.29 9.60 -18.24
CA ALA A 83 6.89 9.92 -19.62
C ALA A 83 5.80 8.97 -20.12
N ASN A 84 4.99 9.45 -21.07
CA ASN A 84 3.81 8.79 -21.63
C ASN A 84 2.62 8.59 -20.67
N ILE A 85 2.82 8.30 -19.37
CA ILE A 85 1.71 7.90 -18.45
C ILE A 85 1.29 8.96 -17.42
N HIS A 86 2.10 10.00 -17.19
CA HIS A 86 1.88 11.09 -16.22
C HIS A 86 0.48 11.71 -16.09
N MET A 87 -0.39 11.60 -17.11
CA MET A 87 -1.76 12.15 -17.11
C MET A 87 -2.86 11.07 -17.10
N ASP A 88 -2.53 9.78 -17.11
CA ASP A 88 -3.52 8.70 -17.32
C ASP A 88 -4.62 8.66 -16.25
N ALA A 89 -4.23 8.79 -14.98
CA ALA A 89 -5.16 8.85 -13.86
C ALA A 89 -6.07 10.10 -13.93
N VAL A 90 -5.49 11.27 -14.21
CA VAL A 90 -6.21 12.55 -14.29
C VAL A 90 -7.19 12.57 -15.47
N ASN A 91 -6.77 12.08 -16.64
CA ASN A 91 -7.63 11.97 -17.83
C ASN A 91 -8.78 10.98 -17.63
N THR A 92 -8.57 9.93 -16.82
CA THR A 92 -9.60 8.93 -16.52
C THR A 92 -10.53 9.41 -15.39
N PHE A 93 -10.04 10.21 -14.44
CA PHE A 93 -10.90 10.94 -13.52
C PHE A 93 -11.80 11.94 -14.25
N GLU A 94 -11.29 12.64 -15.26
CA GLU A 94 -12.12 13.47 -16.13
C GLU A 94 -13.18 12.63 -16.88
N GLU A 95 -12.87 11.42 -17.34
CA GLU A 95 -13.87 10.51 -17.92
C GLU A 95 -14.96 10.10 -16.91
N VAL A 96 -14.62 9.83 -15.64
CA VAL A 96 -15.60 9.55 -14.57
C VAL A 96 -16.55 10.76 -14.36
N LEU A 97 -16.02 11.98 -14.34
CA LEU A 97 -16.81 13.21 -14.20
C LEU A 97 -17.69 13.48 -15.45
N GLN A 98 -17.20 13.16 -16.65
CA GLN A 98 -17.97 13.20 -17.89
C GLN A 98 -19.14 12.20 -17.87
N ILE A 99 -18.89 10.95 -17.44
CA ILE A 99 -19.92 9.91 -17.29
C ILE A 99 -20.99 10.35 -16.27
N ALA A 100 -20.60 10.90 -15.12
CA ALA A 100 -21.55 11.39 -14.12
C ALA A 100 -22.48 12.49 -14.68
N THR A 101 -21.92 13.38 -15.49
CA THR A 101 -22.64 14.47 -16.16
C THR A 101 -23.57 13.95 -17.26
N GLU A 102 -23.12 12.98 -18.07
CA GLU A 102 -23.90 12.38 -19.15
C GLU A 102 -25.08 11.53 -18.63
N GLN A 103 -24.84 10.72 -17.60
CA GLN A 103 -25.86 9.87 -16.97
C GLN A 103 -26.82 10.65 -16.06
N LYS A 104 -26.52 11.92 -15.77
CA LYS A 104 -27.28 12.80 -14.85
C LYS A 104 -27.50 12.13 -13.48
N VAL A 105 -26.40 11.75 -12.83
CA VAL A 105 -26.45 11.18 -11.48
C VAL A 105 -26.72 12.27 -10.44
N ASP A 106 -27.39 11.90 -9.35
CA ASP A 106 -27.67 12.81 -8.23
C ASP A 106 -26.42 13.07 -7.37
N MET A 107 -25.47 12.12 -7.36
CA MET A 107 -24.18 12.24 -6.66
C MET A 107 -23.10 11.30 -7.22
N ILE A 108 -21.83 11.60 -6.94
CA ILE A 108 -20.71 10.66 -7.09
C ILE A 108 -20.32 10.14 -5.70
N LEU A 109 -19.95 8.86 -5.61
CA LEU A 109 -19.44 8.23 -4.41
C LEU A 109 -18.07 7.59 -4.69
N LEU A 110 -17.06 7.98 -3.90
CA LEU A 110 -15.67 7.54 -4.05
C LEU A 110 -15.22 6.66 -2.89
N GLY A 111 -14.65 5.49 -3.22
CA GLY A 111 -14.18 4.49 -2.26
C GLY A 111 -12.80 4.72 -1.64
N GLY A 112 -12.23 5.93 -1.77
CA GLY A 112 -10.88 6.27 -1.31
C GLY A 112 -9.83 6.30 -2.43
N ASP A 113 -8.59 6.69 -2.07
CA ASP A 113 -7.44 6.88 -2.96
C ASP A 113 -7.77 7.69 -4.22
N LEU A 114 -8.28 8.90 -4.02
CA LEU A 114 -8.38 9.89 -5.08
C LEU A 114 -6.98 10.31 -5.56
N PHE A 115 -6.02 10.42 -4.63
CA PHE A 115 -4.62 10.74 -4.91
C PHE A 115 -3.70 9.53 -4.68
N HIS A 116 -2.58 9.48 -5.42
CA HIS A 116 -1.57 8.42 -5.25
C HIS A 116 -0.51 8.73 -4.17
N GLU A 117 -0.42 9.99 -3.74
CA GLU A 117 0.58 10.47 -2.80
C GLU A 117 -0.12 11.22 -1.68
N ASN A 118 0.21 10.92 -0.41
CA ASN A 118 -0.40 11.57 0.76
C ASN A 118 -0.23 13.10 0.73
N ASN A 119 0.87 13.55 0.12
CA ASN A 119 1.15 14.96 -0.20
C ASN A 119 1.22 15.11 -1.73
N PRO A 120 0.09 15.25 -2.44
CA PRO A 120 0.08 15.27 -3.90
C PRO A 120 0.80 16.51 -4.42
N SER A 121 1.42 16.40 -5.59
CA SER A 121 2.07 17.52 -6.28
C SER A 121 1.13 18.71 -6.48
N ARG A 122 1.69 19.93 -6.51
CA ARG A 122 0.93 21.15 -6.82
C ARG A 122 0.30 21.13 -8.21
N GLU A 123 0.88 20.42 -9.18
CA GLU A 123 0.23 20.22 -10.48
C GLU A 123 -0.96 19.26 -10.34
N VAL A 124 -0.78 18.11 -9.69
CA VAL A 124 -1.87 17.14 -9.44
C VAL A 124 -3.04 17.79 -8.68
N GLN A 125 -2.77 18.50 -7.59
CA GLN A 125 -3.78 19.26 -6.83
C GLN A 125 -4.50 20.27 -7.72
N HIS A 126 -3.77 21.05 -8.53
CA HIS A 126 -4.36 22.04 -9.44
C HIS A 126 -5.25 21.37 -10.50
N ARG A 127 -4.82 20.25 -11.10
CA ARG A 127 -5.62 19.53 -12.11
C ARG A 127 -6.90 18.96 -11.51
N VAL A 128 -6.82 18.29 -10.36
CA VAL A 128 -8.00 17.74 -9.66
C VAL A 128 -8.96 18.86 -9.24
N THR A 129 -8.46 19.95 -8.66
CA THR A 129 -9.25 21.14 -8.31
C THR A 129 -9.93 21.77 -9.54
N GLN A 130 -9.22 21.86 -10.67
CA GLN A 130 -9.76 22.38 -11.93
C GLN A 130 -10.91 21.50 -12.46
N LEU A 131 -10.73 20.17 -12.48
CA LEU A 131 -11.75 19.22 -12.93
C LEU A 131 -12.98 19.25 -12.01
N LEU A 132 -12.80 19.17 -10.70
CA LEU A 132 -13.89 19.28 -9.73
C LEU A 132 -14.66 20.59 -9.90
N ARG A 133 -13.97 21.71 -10.07
CA ARG A 133 -14.61 23.01 -10.32
C ARG A 133 -15.33 23.08 -11.67
N GLN A 134 -14.87 22.38 -12.69
CA GLN A 134 -15.46 22.35 -14.03
C GLN A 134 -16.75 21.51 -14.09
N TYR A 135 -16.82 20.41 -13.33
CA TYR A 135 -17.93 19.46 -13.38
C TYR A 135 -18.91 19.56 -12.19
N CYS A 136 -18.43 19.82 -10.97
CA CYS A 136 -19.26 19.82 -9.76
C CYS A 136 -19.95 21.15 -9.45
N LEU A 137 -19.32 22.29 -9.78
CA LEU A 137 -19.90 23.63 -9.58
C LEU A 137 -20.65 24.06 -10.86
N ASN A 138 -21.94 23.78 -10.91
CA ASN A 138 -22.77 23.94 -12.11
C ASN A 138 -24.20 24.38 -11.74
N GLY A 139 -25.09 24.54 -12.73
CA GLY A 139 -26.45 25.06 -12.55
C GLY A 139 -27.55 24.04 -12.31
N ASN A 140 -27.23 22.75 -12.12
CA ASN A 140 -28.22 21.69 -11.99
C ASN A 140 -28.88 21.72 -10.59
N PRO A 141 -30.21 21.49 -10.49
CA PRO A 141 -30.85 21.29 -9.19
C PRO A 141 -30.46 19.93 -8.60
N ILE A 142 -30.18 19.89 -7.30
CA ILE A 142 -29.96 18.65 -6.55
C ILE A 142 -31.28 18.25 -5.88
N ALA A 143 -31.74 17.04 -6.17
CA ALA A 143 -32.96 16.46 -5.61
C ALA A 143 -32.75 15.70 -4.27
N LEU A 144 -31.50 15.58 -3.83
CA LEU A 144 -31.14 14.92 -2.56
C LEU A 144 -31.39 15.86 -1.38
N GLU A 145 -32.28 15.45 -0.49
CA GLU A 145 -32.51 16.05 0.83
C GLU A 145 -31.50 15.43 1.83
N PHE A 146 -30.66 16.25 2.46
CA PHE A 146 -29.78 15.85 3.56
C PHE A 146 -30.57 15.93 4.88
N LEU A 147 -30.66 14.80 5.60
CA LEU A 147 -31.53 14.61 6.77
C LEU A 147 -30.78 14.41 8.10
N SER A 148 -29.50 14.04 8.09
CA SER A 148 -28.71 13.90 9.33
C SER A 148 -28.07 15.23 9.76
N ASP A 149 -27.53 15.26 10.98
CA ASP A 149 -26.65 16.36 11.42
C ASP A 149 -25.29 16.24 10.70
N ALA A 150 -25.10 17.08 9.69
CA ALA A 150 -23.88 17.13 8.89
C ALA A 150 -22.62 17.38 9.74
N SER A 151 -22.72 18.08 10.88
CA SER A 151 -21.57 18.37 11.75
C SER A 151 -21.00 17.13 12.45
N VAL A 152 -21.79 16.04 12.57
CA VAL A 152 -21.31 14.75 13.09
C VAL A 152 -20.40 14.07 12.07
N ASN A 153 -20.80 14.07 10.80
CA ASN A 153 -20.08 13.42 9.70
C ASN A 153 -18.92 14.25 9.15
N PHE A 154 -18.98 15.58 9.29
CA PHE A 154 -17.98 16.54 8.82
C PHE A 154 -17.27 17.24 9.99
N ASN A 155 -17.08 16.56 11.13
CA ASN A 155 -16.53 17.14 12.36
C ASN A 155 -15.10 17.69 12.24
N GLN A 156 -14.37 17.35 11.17
CA GLN A 156 -13.09 17.96 10.79
C GLN A 156 -13.20 19.42 10.31
N SER A 157 -14.40 19.84 9.88
CA SER A 157 -14.65 21.06 9.10
C SER A 157 -15.21 22.19 9.96
N VAL A 158 -14.86 23.44 9.62
CA VAL A 158 -15.57 24.62 10.16
C VAL A 158 -16.93 24.80 9.48
N PHE A 159 -17.08 24.30 8.25
CA PHE A 159 -18.32 24.26 7.49
C PHE A 159 -19.10 22.99 7.85
N GLY A 160 -19.83 23.03 8.97
CA GLY A 160 -20.64 21.92 9.50
C GLY A 160 -21.90 21.57 8.70
N HIS A 161 -21.87 21.75 7.37
CA HIS A 161 -22.97 21.51 6.43
C HIS A 161 -22.46 20.79 5.19
N VAL A 162 -23.34 20.06 4.49
CA VAL A 162 -23.01 19.43 3.21
C VAL A 162 -22.76 20.50 2.14
N ASN A 163 -21.81 20.27 1.23
CA ASN A 163 -21.30 21.33 0.35
C ASN A 163 -22.38 21.99 -0.54
N TYR A 164 -23.43 21.26 -0.91
CA TYR A 164 -24.55 21.78 -1.70
C TYR A 164 -25.63 22.54 -0.90
N TYR A 165 -25.48 22.64 0.42
CA TYR A 165 -26.23 23.57 1.26
C TYR A 165 -25.46 24.88 1.53
N ASP A 166 -24.24 25.05 0.98
CA ASP A 166 -23.50 26.30 1.13
C ASP A 166 -24.13 27.44 0.30
N GLN A 167 -24.41 28.57 0.94
CA GLN A 167 -25.11 29.71 0.32
C GLN A 167 -24.27 30.46 -0.73
N ASN A 168 -22.98 30.14 -0.84
CA ASN A 168 -22.01 30.81 -1.73
C ASN A 168 -21.53 29.91 -2.87
N LEU A 169 -21.77 28.59 -2.80
CA LEU A 169 -21.29 27.60 -3.76
C LEU A 169 -22.46 26.88 -4.44
N ASN A 170 -22.69 27.19 -5.72
CA ASN A 170 -23.67 26.46 -6.51
C ASN A 170 -23.09 25.10 -6.96
N VAL A 171 -23.12 24.13 -6.05
CA VAL A 171 -22.82 22.73 -6.33
C VAL A 171 -24.04 22.12 -7.03
N GLY A 172 -23.85 21.51 -8.20
CA GLY A 172 -24.90 20.81 -8.96
C GLY A 172 -24.55 19.36 -9.30
N LEU A 173 -23.46 18.84 -8.72
CA LEU A 173 -23.08 17.43 -8.73
C LEU A 173 -22.16 17.18 -7.51
N PRO A 174 -22.71 16.78 -6.36
CA PRO A 174 -21.94 16.57 -5.13
C PRO A 174 -21.15 15.26 -5.19
N ILE A 175 -19.93 15.28 -4.67
CA ILE A 175 -19.10 14.09 -4.48
C ILE A 175 -19.03 13.79 -2.99
N PHE A 176 -19.22 12.53 -2.62
CA PHE A 176 -18.93 11.99 -1.29
C PHE A 176 -17.74 11.06 -1.38
N THR A 177 -16.79 11.14 -0.43
CA THR A 177 -15.58 10.31 -0.44
C THR A 177 -15.18 9.92 0.99
N ILE A 178 -14.73 8.68 1.16
CA ILE A 178 -13.84 8.34 2.26
C ILE A 178 -12.39 8.63 1.86
N HIS A 179 -11.44 8.55 2.79
CA HIS A 179 -10.01 8.47 2.46
C HIS A 179 -9.57 7.01 2.32
N GLY A 180 -8.61 6.77 1.43
CA GLY A 180 -7.94 5.48 1.29
C GLY A 180 -6.66 5.41 2.13
N ASN A 181 -5.68 4.62 1.67
CA ASN A 181 -4.38 4.45 2.32
C ASN A 181 -3.22 5.19 1.63
N HIS A 182 -3.44 5.80 0.46
CA HIS A 182 -2.51 6.73 -0.18
C HIS A 182 -2.87 8.19 0.15
N ASP A 183 -4.15 8.53 0.37
CA ASP A 183 -4.59 9.85 0.84
C ASP A 183 -5.01 9.88 2.34
N ASP A 184 -4.31 9.10 3.17
CA ASP A 184 -4.57 8.93 4.60
C ASP A 184 -4.16 10.12 5.52
N LEU A 185 -4.39 9.99 6.83
CA LEU A 185 -4.21 11.07 7.80
C LEU A 185 -2.72 11.26 8.15
N SER A 186 -2.13 12.40 7.74
CA SER A 186 -0.75 12.75 8.09
C SER A 186 -0.64 14.02 8.93
N GLY A 187 0.58 14.29 9.42
CA GLY A 187 0.95 15.50 10.15
C GLY A 187 0.14 15.73 11.44
N LYS A 188 -0.93 16.54 11.34
CA LYS A 188 -1.83 16.90 12.45
C LYS A 188 -3.22 16.25 12.35
N GLY A 189 -3.35 15.16 11.58
CA GLY A 189 -4.63 14.49 11.35
C GLY A 189 -5.41 15.04 10.16
N LEU A 190 -4.70 15.58 9.16
CA LEU A 190 -5.27 16.05 7.90
C LEU A 190 -4.85 15.14 6.74
N THR A 191 -5.73 15.02 5.76
CA THR A 191 -5.56 14.31 4.50
C THR A 191 -5.41 15.32 3.36
N ALA A 192 -5.04 14.87 2.16
CA ALA A 192 -5.18 15.69 0.95
C ALA A 192 -6.64 16.06 0.63
N LEU A 193 -7.60 15.24 1.09
CA LEU A 193 -9.04 15.41 0.86
C LEU A 193 -9.66 16.50 1.75
N ASP A 194 -9.12 16.72 2.96
CA ASP A 194 -9.59 17.81 3.84
C ASP A 194 -9.49 19.18 3.15
N LEU A 195 -8.45 19.42 2.34
CA LEU A 195 -8.31 20.65 1.56
C LEU A 195 -9.37 20.80 0.46
N LEU A 196 -9.76 19.70 -0.19
CA LEU A 196 -10.85 19.72 -1.17
C LEU A 196 -12.21 19.92 -0.49
N HIS A 197 -12.37 19.37 0.71
CA HIS A 197 -13.58 19.51 1.51
C HIS A 197 -13.79 20.93 2.05
N GLU A 198 -12.76 21.55 2.64
CA GLU A 198 -12.76 22.96 3.05
C GLU A 198 -12.93 23.93 1.86
N SER A 199 -12.58 23.50 0.63
CA SER A 199 -12.87 24.27 -0.59
C SER A 199 -14.29 24.07 -1.14
N GLY A 200 -15.11 23.23 -0.49
CA GLY A 200 -16.49 22.89 -0.88
C GLY A 200 -16.61 22.00 -2.12
N LEU A 201 -15.53 21.38 -2.59
CA LEU A 201 -15.52 20.57 -3.82
C LEU A 201 -15.90 19.10 -3.59
N VAL A 202 -15.70 18.58 -2.37
CA VAL A 202 -16.08 17.20 -1.98
C VAL A 202 -16.65 17.17 -0.55
N ASN A 203 -17.39 16.12 -0.22
CA ASN A 203 -17.83 15.80 1.14
C ASN A 203 -17.00 14.64 1.67
N LEU A 204 -15.97 14.93 2.47
CA LEU A 204 -15.13 13.92 3.12
C LEU A 204 -15.84 13.35 4.35
N PHE A 205 -16.09 12.04 4.37
CA PHE A 205 -16.76 11.35 5.47
C PHE A 205 -16.02 10.07 5.90
N GLY A 206 -16.52 9.38 6.93
CA GLY A 206 -15.91 8.14 7.45
C GLY A 206 -14.54 8.32 8.13
N LYS A 207 -14.19 9.55 8.49
CA LYS A 207 -12.94 9.90 9.17
C LYS A 207 -13.06 9.63 10.67
N HIS A 208 -12.20 8.76 11.21
CA HIS A 208 -12.21 8.37 12.63
C HIS A 208 -10.96 8.88 13.36
N SER A 209 -11.16 9.58 14.48
CA SER A 209 -10.10 10.14 15.32
C SER A 209 -9.65 9.21 16.44
N ASN A 210 -10.56 8.39 16.98
CA ASN A 210 -10.22 7.32 17.92
C ASN A 210 -9.72 6.09 17.14
N ILE A 211 -8.68 5.47 17.68
CA ILE A 211 -7.96 4.32 17.13
C ILE A 211 -8.45 2.99 17.72
N GLN A 212 -9.12 3.03 18.86
CA GLN A 212 -9.58 1.86 19.62
C GLN A 212 -11.08 1.58 19.44
N GLU A 213 -11.90 2.63 19.39
CA GLU A 213 -13.36 2.55 19.29
C GLU A 213 -13.85 3.32 18.06
N PHE A 214 -14.69 2.68 17.25
CA PHE A 214 -15.22 3.23 16.00
C PHE A 214 -16.74 3.41 16.09
N ILE A 215 -17.20 4.64 16.31
CA ILE A 215 -18.62 4.99 16.21
C ILE A 215 -18.92 5.44 14.77
N VAL A 216 -19.62 4.60 14.01
CA VAL A 216 -19.93 4.82 12.59
C VAL A 216 -21.35 5.40 12.49
N SER A 217 -21.42 6.71 12.21
CA SER A 217 -22.68 7.45 12.04
C SER A 217 -23.03 7.58 10.55
N PRO A 218 -24.23 7.21 10.09
CA PRO A 218 -24.60 7.33 8.69
C PRO A 218 -24.92 8.78 8.30
N ILE A 219 -24.51 9.14 7.08
CA ILE A 219 -25.10 10.28 6.37
C ILE A 219 -26.48 9.84 5.89
N LEU A 220 -27.52 10.59 6.25
CA LEU A 220 -28.90 10.26 5.87
C LEU A 220 -29.33 11.16 4.70
N LEU A 221 -29.60 10.53 3.55
CA LEU A 221 -30.06 11.19 2.33
C LEU A 221 -31.45 10.67 1.95
N ARG A 222 -32.22 11.50 1.24
CA ARG A 222 -33.54 11.14 0.73
C ARG A 222 -33.78 11.76 -0.65
N LYS A 223 -34.55 11.07 -1.49
CA LYS A 223 -35.06 11.58 -2.77
C LYS A 223 -36.45 10.97 -3.00
N GLY A 224 -37.48 11.80 -3.13
CA GLY A 224 -38.88 11.34 -3.16
C GLY A 224 -39.25 10.57 -1.89
N GLU A 225 -39.69 9.33 -2.02
CA GLU A 225 -39.92 8.39 -0.92
C GLU A 225 -38.66 7.59 -0.51
N THR A 226 -37.70 7.40 -1.43
CA THR A 226 -36.47 6.60 -1.20
C THR A 226 -35.55 7.23 -0.17
N ARG A 227 -35.05 6.41 0.76
CA ARG A 227 -34.15 6.83 1.85
C ARG A 227 -32.84 6.02 1.82
N LEU A 228 -31.71 6.71 1.91
CA LEU A 228 -30.37 6.16 1.83
C LEU A 228 -29.58 6.49 3.12
N ALA A 229 -29.14 5.46 3.83
CA ALA A 229 -28.22 5.56 4.95
C ALA A 229 -26.82 5.20 4.47
N LEU A 230 -25.98 6.21 4.27
CA LEU A 230 -24.61 6.11 3.76
C LEU A 230 -23.61 6.02 4.93
N TYR A 231 -23.06 4.84 5.14
CA TYR A 231 -22.02 4.55 6.12
C TYR A 231 -20.64 4.54 5.46
N GLY A 232 -19.59 4.92 6.19
CA GLY A 232 -18.23 4.89 5.66
C GLY A 232 -17.18 4.71 6.76
N ILE A 233 -16.13 3.95 6.46
CA ILE A 233 -14.90 3.87 7.25
C ILE A 233 -13.72 4.14 6.31
N GLY A 234 -13.07 5.30 6.47
CA GLY A 234 -11.82 5.62 5.80
C GLY A 234 -10.68 4.72 6.28
N SER A 235 -9.72 4.44 5.38
CA SER A 235 -8.80 3.31 5.52
C SER A 235 -8.10 3.23 6.88
N GLN A 236 -8.09 2.02 7.45
CA GLN A 236 -7.39 1.67 8.67
C GLN A 236 -6.31 0.64 8.35
N ARG A 237 -5.42 0.36 9.31
CA ARG A 237 -4.54 -0.83 9.20
C ARG A 237 -5.40 -2.07 9.41
N ASP A 238 -5.42 -3.01 8.47
CA ASP A 238 -6.35 -4.16 8.48
C ASP A 238 -6.31 -4.93 9.81
N ASP A 239 -5.10 -5.21 10.31
CA ASP A 239 -4.83 -5.84 11.60
C ASP A 239 -5.51 -5.14 12.79
N ARG A 240 -5.68 -3.81 12.75
CA ARG A 240 -6.37 -3.01 13.77
C ARG A 240 -7.88 -3.11 13.61
N LEU A 241 -8.39 -2.93 12.39
CA LEU A 241 -9.82 -2.94 12.13
C LEU A 241 -10.44 -4.33 12.44
N VAL A 242 -9.76 -5.41 12.06
CA VAL A 242 -10.15 -6.79 12.39
C VAL A 242 -10.20 -7.02 13.90
N ARG A 243 -9.28 -6.43 14.69
CA ARG A 243 -9.31 -6.51 16.16
C ARG A 243 -10.47 -5.70 16.71
N ALA A 244 -10.75 -4.50 16.19
CA ALA A 244 -11.88 -3.70 16.62
C ALA A 244 -13.22 -4.41 16.36
N PHE A 245 -13.41 -5.03 15.18
CA PHE A 245 -14.57 -5.90 14.91
C PHE A 245 -14.64 -7.08 15.89
N LYS A 246 -13.57 -7.88 16.03
CA LYS A 246 -13.55 -9.06 16.91
C LYS A 246 -13.73 -8.74 18.40
N ASN A 247 -13.37 -7.53 18.83
CA ASN A 247 -13.52 -7.05 20.20
C ASN A 247 -14.86 -6.31 20.44
N ASN A 248 -15.77 -6.25 19.45
CA ASN A 248 -17.00 -5.45 19.48
C ASN A 248 -16.76 -3.96 19.77
N SER A 249 -15.61 -3.43 19.35
CA SER A 249 -15.20 -2.02 19.51
C SER A 249 -15.62 -1.14 18.31
N ILE A 250 -16.57 -1.63 17.50
CA ILE A 250 -17.18 -0.89 16.39
C ILE A 250 -18.69 -0.86 16.60
N SER A 251 -19.28 0.33 16.60
CA SER A 251 -20.71 0.55 16.77
C SER A 251 -21.28 1.30 15.57
N PHE A 252 -22.16 0.66 14.81
CA PHE A 252 -22.88 1.28 13.71
C PHE A 252 -24.22 1.84 14.20
N LEU A 253 -24.43 3.15 14.07
CA LEU A 253 -25.66 3.79 14.51
C LEU A 253 -26.75 3.66 13.42
N ARG A 254 -27.85 2.96 13.70
CA ARG A 254 -29.01 2.92 12.78
C ARG A 254 -30.03 4.03 13.09
N PRO A 255 -30.78 4.55 12.10
CA PRO A 255 -31.82 5.55 12.33
C PRO A 255 -32.93 5.05 13.27
N ASN A 256 -33.28 5.83 14.30
CA ASN A 256 -34.31 5.46 15.28
C ASN A 256 -35.73 5.31 14.68
N ALA A 257 -35.99 5.94 13.54
CA ALA A 257 -37.30 5.95 12.88
C ALA A 257 -37.23 5.25 11.52
N GLY A 258 -38.07 4.23 11.34
CA GLY A 258 -38.16 3.48 10.08
C GLY A 258 -36.85 2.82 9.68
N ALA A 259 -36.08 2.25 10.62
CA ALA A 259 -34.75 1.67 10.37
C ALA A 259 -34.73 0.67 9.19
N GLU A 260 -35.83 -0.08 9.01
CA GLU A 260 -36.02 -1.07 7.94
C GLU A 260 -36.55 -0.49 6.62
N ASP A 261 -36.82 0.83 6.56
CA ASP A 261 -37.20 1.56 5.34
C ASP A 261 -35.97 2.10 4.57
N TRP A 262 -34.81 2.20 5.24
CA TRP A 262 -33.58 2.76 4.66
C TRP A 262 -32.85 1.70 3.83
N PHE A 263 -32.32 2.10 2.68
CA PHE A 263 -31.24 1.38 2.01
C PHE A 263 -29.91 1.69 2.70
N ASN A 264 -29.22 0.67 3.20
CA ASN A 264 -28.03 0.78 4.01
C ASN A 264 -26.80 0.50 3.14
N LEU A 265 -26.14 1.57 2.66
CA LEU A 265 -24.96 1.49 1.79
C LEU A 265 -23.71 1.77 2.64
N PHE A 266 -22.76 0.84 2.66
CA PHE A 266 -21.49 0.99 3.38
C PHE A 266 -20.31 1.08 2.41
N VAL A 267 -19.37 1.99 2.67
CA VAL A 267 -18.12 2.16 1.89
C VAL A 267 -16.90 1.92 2.79
N LEU A 268 -15.95 1.10 2.33
CA LEU A 268 -14.68 0.87 3.03
C LEU A 268 -13.52 0.69 2.06
N HIS A 269 -12.29 0.85 2.57
CA HIS A 269 -11.04 0.79 1.81
C HIS A 269 -10.01 -0.07 2.54
N GLN A 270 -10.09 -1.40 2.41
CA GLN A 270 -9.31 -2.40 3.16
C GLN A 270 -8.94 -3.60 2.27
N ASN A 271 -7.94 -4.40 2.67
CA ASN A 271 -7.63 -5.65 2.00
C ASN A 271 -8.79 -6.66 2.09
N ARG A 272 -9.16 -7.26 0.95
CA ARG A 272 -10.24 -8.27 0.84
C ARG A 272 -9.74 -9.72 0.83
N PRO A 273 -8.74 -10.12 0.02
CA PRO A 273 -8.18 -11.47 0.09
C PRO A 273 -7.12 -11.54 1.19
N ARG A 274 -6.91 -12.73 1.78
CA ARG A 274 -5.91 -12.91 2.85
C ARG A 274 -4.50 -12.63 2.33
N ARG A 275 -3.86 -11.57 2.83
CA ARG A 275 -2.49 -11.17 2.41
C ARG A 275 -1.37 -11.83 3.20
N ALA A 276 -1.62 -12.28 4.44
CA ALA A 276 -0.58 -12.80 5.33
C ALA A 276 -0.98 -14.14 5.96
N MET A 277 -0.24 -15.21 5.64
CA MET A 277 -0.46 -16.55 6.22
C MET A 277 -0.03 -16.65 7.69
N HIS A 278 0.94 -15.84 8.13
CA HIS A 278 1.49 -15.86 9.49
C HIS A 278 0.65 -15.04 10.50
N ARG A 279 0.16 -13.85 10.11
CA ARG A 279 -0.64 -12.97 11.00
C ARG A 279 -1.98 -13.63 11.36
N SER A 280 -2.34 -13.61 12.65
CA SER A 280 -3.61 -14.12 13.21
C SER A 280 -4.87 -13.37 12.74
N THR A 281 -4.68 -12.17 12.21
CA THR A 281 -5.65 -11.31 11.53
C THR A 281 -5.65 -11.48 10.01
N GLY A 282 -4.63 -12.14 9.44
CA GLY A 282 -4.47 -12.36 8.00
C GLY A 282 -4.11 -11.13 7.16
N ASN A 283 -4.05 -9.94 7.75
CA ASN A 283 -3.98 -8.63 7.08
C ASN A 283 -4.99 -8.48 5.93
N PHE A 284 -6.27 -8.74 6.25
CA PHE A 284 -7.44 -8.49 5.42
C PHE A 284 -8.66 -8.34 6.34
N LEU A 285 -9.76 -7.73 5.87
CA LEU A 285 -11.03 -7.73 6.57
C LEU A 285 -11.89 -8.91 6.09
N PRO A 286 -12.17 -9.94 6.92
CA PRO A 286 -13.12 -10.99 6.56
C PRO A 286 -14.54 -10.45 6.44
N GLU A 287 -15.22 -10.80 5.35
CA GLU A 287 -16.60 -10.39 5.04
C GLU A 287 -17.58 -10.80 6.15
N SER A 288 -17.32 -11.92 6.83
CA SER A 288 -18.11 -12.45 7.95
C SER A 288 -18.02 -11.63 9.25
N LEU A 289 -17.20 -10.57 9.30
CA LEU A 289 -17.22 -9.60 10.41
C LEU A 289 -18.15 -8.41 10.14
N ILE A 290 -18.71 -8.29 8.93
CA ILE A 290 -19.54 -7.15 8.53
C ILE A 290 -21.01 -7.43 8.92
N PRO A 291 -21.70 -6.48 9.61
CA PRO A 291 -23.09 -6.65 10.01
C PRO A 291 -24.06 -6.92 8.86
N GLN A 292 -24.95 -7.90 9.04
CA GLN A 292 -25.91 -8.40 8.04
C GLN A 292 -27.13 -7.49 7.80
N PHE A 293 -27.07 -6.21 8.18
CA PHE A 293 -28.13 -5.22 7.95
C PHE A 293 -27.85 -4.29 6.76
N PHE A 294 -26.66 -4.35 6.17
CA PHE A 294 -26.34 -3.60 4.96
C PHE A 294 -27.07 -4.21 3.76
N ASP A 295 -27.52 -3.38 2.82
CA ASP A 295 -28.11 -3.86 1.56
C ASP A 295 -27.02 -3.96 0.47
N LEU A 296 -26.01 -3.07 0.51
CA LEU A 296 -24.87 -3.04 -0.40
C LEU A 296 -23.58 -2.50 0.26
N LEU A 297 -22.45 -3.15 -0.02
CA LEU A 297 -21.10 -2.78 0.37
C LEU A 297 -20.26 -2.38 -0.86
N ILE A 298 -19.60 -1.23 -0.80
CA ILE A 298 -18.62 -0.77 -1.80
C ILE A 298 -17.20 -0.97 -1.24
N TRP A 299 -16.42 -1.80 -1.92
CA TRP A 299 -15.08 -2.22 -1.50
C TRP A 299 -14.00 -1.56 -2.37
N GLY A 300 -13.37 -0.49 -1.86
CA GLY A 300 -12.15 0.12 -2.43
C GLY A 300 -10.88 -0.63 -2.03
N HIS A 301 -9.69 -0.10 -2.31
CA HIS A 301 -8.36 -0.72 -2.09
C HIS A 301 -8.03 -1.89 -3.05
N GLU A 302 -9.00 -2.73 -3.40
CA GLU A 302 -8.79 -3.83 -4.33
C GLU A 302 -8.89 -3.37 -5.79
N HIS A 303 -7.72 -3.24 -6.44
CA HIS A 303 -7.59 -2.70 -7.80
C HIS A 303 -8.18 -3.57 -8.92
N GLU A 304 -8.40 -4.85 -8.66
CA GLU A 304 -9.10 -5.79 -9.55
C GLU A 304 -10.57 -5.37 -9.69
N CYS A 305 -11.03 -5.12 -10.91
CA CYS A 305 -12.43 -4.80 -11.18
C CYS A 305 -13.27 -6.08 -11.24
N LYS A 306 -14.16 -6.29 -10.26
CA LYS A 306 -15.20 -7.33 -10.30
C LYS A 306 -16.55 -6.65 -10.59
N PRO A 307 -17.06 -6.72 -11.84
CA PRO A 307 -18.19 -5.89 -12.26
C PRO A 307 -19.55 -6.37 -11.73
N ASP A 308 -19.67 -7.67 -11.44
CA ASP A 308 -20.91 -8.28 -10.97
C ASP A 308 -20.94 -8.25 -9.41
N PRO A 309 -21.96 -7.63 -8.77
CA PRO A 309 -22.07 -7.62 -7.32
C PRO A 309 -22.20 -9.03 -6.74
N GLN A 310 -21.37 -9.35 -5.75
CA GLN A 310 -21.25 -10.68 -5.17
C GLN A 310 -22.09 -10.77 -3.89
N TYR A 311 -23.07 -11.68 -3.85
CA TYR A 311 -23.94 -11.84 -2.67
C TYR A 311 -23.25 -12.64 -1.55
N VAL A 312 -23.25 -12.07 -0.35
CA VAL A 312 -22.86 -12.71 0.91
C VAL A 312 -24.14 -13.08 1.68
N ALA A 313 -24.35 -14.38 1.88
CA ALA A 313 -25.50 -14.87 2.62
C ALA A 313 -25.38 -14.58 4.12
N SER A 314 -26.50 -14.21 4.75
CA SER A 314 -26.55 -14.03 6.20
C SER A 314 -26.20 -15.33 6.93
N SER A 315 -25.16 -15.28 7.75
CA SER A 315 -24.80 -16.36 8.70
C SER A 315 -25.78 -16.48 9.87
N GLU A 316 -26.58 -15.43 10.10
CA GLU A 316 -27.61 -15.39 11.15
C GLU A 316 -28.99 -15.63 10.55
N ALA A 317 -29.89 -16.27 11.30
CA ALA A 317 -31.28 -16.52 10.87
C ALA A 317 -32.16 -15.25 10.83
N VAL A 318 -31.54 -14.06 10.94
CA VAL A 318 -32.17 -12.73 10.97
C VAL A 318 -31.30 -11.77 10.15
N GLY A 319 -31.46 -11.81 8.83
CA GLY A 319 -30.74 -10.95 7.89
C GLY A 319 -30.99 -11.36 6.44
N ASP A 320 -31.06 -10.37 5.54
CA ASP A 320 -31.30 -10.60 4.10
C ASP A 320 -30.02 -10.97 3.34
N GLY A 321 -28.88 -10.99 4.03
CA GLY A 321 -27.54 -10.97 3.42
C GLY A 321 -27.22 -9.58 2.84
N PHE A 322 -26.07 -9.45 2.19
CA PHE A 322 -25.66 -8.19 1.54
C PHE A 322 -24.87 -8.43 0.26
N TYR A 323 -24.90 -7.47 -0.65
CA TYR A 323 -24.07 -7.50 -1.86
C TYR A 323 -22.73 -6.78 -1.65
N ILE A 324 -21.66 -7.30 -2.24
CA ILE A 324 -20.36 -6.64 -2.34
C ILE A 324 -20.09 -6.25 -3.79
N LEU A 325 -19.91 -4.96 -4.04
CA LEU A 325 -19.33 -4.46 -5.29
C LEU A 325 -17.88 -4.05 -5.03
N GLN A 326 -16.96 -4.59 -5.85
CA GLN A 326 -15.52 -4.28 -5.82
C GLN A 326 -15.15 -3.61 -7.17
N PRO A 327 -15.26 -2.27 -7.28
CA PRO A 327 -15.22 -1.58 -8.58
C PRO A 327 -13.89 -1.71 -9.34
N GLY A 328 -12.78 -1.94 -8.61
CA GLY A 328 -11.43 -1.83 -9.14
C GLY A 328 -10.97 -0.38 -9.31
N SER A 329 -9.66 -0.20 -9.42
CA SER A 329 -9.03 1.11 -9.59
C SER A 329 -9.19 1.63 -11.01
N THR A 330 -9.23 2.96 -11.20
CA THR A 330 -9.41 3.54 -12.56
C THR A 330 -8.11 3.59 -13.37
N VAL A 331 -6.94 3.40 -12.75
CA VAL A 331 -5.62 3.31 -13.40
C VAL A 331 -4.92 2.02 -12.97
N ALA A 332 -3.97 1.51 -13.77
CA ALA A 332 -3.14 0.35 -13.39
C ALA A 332 -1.89 0.83 -12.65
N THR A 333 -1.81 0.59 -11.33
CA THR A 333 -0.66 1.02 -10.52
C THR A 333 0.48 0.01 -10.48
N SER A 334 0.16 -1.27 -10.60
CA SER A 334 1.08 -2.39 -10.73
C SER A 334 0.94 -3.07 -12.10
N LEU A 335 1.80 -4.05 -12.36
CA LEU A 335 1.86 -4.78 -13.64
C LEU A 335 1.51 -6.26 -13.40
N THR A 336 0.23 -6.53 -13.14
CA THR A 336 -0.32 -7.88 -12.89
C THR A 336 -1.53 -8.18 -13.80
N PRO A 337 -1.97 -9.43 -13.95
CA PRO A 337 -3.15 -9.77 -14.77
C PRO A 337 -4.45 -9.12 -14.28
N GLU A 338 -4.60 -8.92 -12.97
CA GLU A 338 -5.82 -8.43 -12.32
C GLU A 338 -6.05 -6.94 -12.60
N GLU A 339 -4.98 -6.13 -12.62
CA GLU A 339 -5.05 -4.73 -13.05
C GLU A 339 -5.11 -4.55 -14.58
N ALA A 340 -4.95 -5.63 -15.36
CA ALA A 340 -5.12 -5.62 -16.82
C ALA A 340 -6.57 -5.88 -17.28
N LEU A 341 -7.48 -6.15 -16.34
CA LEU A 341 -8.92 -6.29 -16.60
C LEU A 341 -9.56 -4.96 -17.05
N GLN A 342 -10.76 -5.03 -17.63
CA GLN A 342 -11.53 -3.83 -17.95
C GLN A 342 -11.94 -3.11 -16.67
N LYS A 343 -11.39 -1.92 -16.45
CA LYS A 343 -11.76 -1.01 -15.36
C LYS A 343 -13.07 -0.28 -15.69
N ASN A 344 -13.98 -0.14 -14.73
CA ASN A 344 -15.31 0.43 -14.94
C ASN A 344 -15.61 1.52 -13.90
N ALA A 345 -16.46 2.48 -14.25
CA ALA A 345 -17.27 3.21 -13.25
C ALA A 345 -18.64 2.52 -13.16
N PHE A 346 -19.39 2.71 -12.06
CA PHE A 346 -20.64 1.98 -11.83
C PHE A 346 -21.80 2.93 -11.60
N LEU A 347 -22.82 2.87 -12.46
CA LEU A 347 -24.07 3.56 -12.22
C LEU A 347 -24.96 2.67 -11.33
N ILE A 348 -25.20 3.13 -10.11
CA ILE A 348 -26.10 2.49 -9.16
C ILE A 348 -27.40 3.29 -9.11
N LYS A 349 -28.52 2.61 -9.29
CA LYS A 349 -29.88 3.12 -9.06
C LYS A 349 -30.41 2.53 -7.75
N ILE A 350 -31.10 3.31 -6.92
CA ILE A 350 -31.75 2.85 -5.68
C ILE A 350 -33.19 3.36 -5.65
N LYS A 351 -34.16 2.49 -5.36
CA LYS A 351 -35.60 2.81 -5.20
C LYS A 351 -36.15 2.02 -4.01
N GLY A 352 -36.59 2.71 -2.96
CA GLY A 352 -36.87 2.07 -1.67
C GLY A 352 -35.64 1.30 -1.15
N ARG A 353 -35.80 -0.01 -0.89
CA ARG A 353 -34.71 -0.94 -0.53
C ARG A 353 -34.15 -1.79 -1.67
N LYS A 354 -34.58 -1.60 -2.92
CA LYS A 354 -34.04 -2.33 -4.08
C LYS A 354 -33.04 -1.46 -4.85
N PHE A 355 -31.98 -2.08 -5.38
CA PHE A 355 -30.96 -1.42 -6.19
C PHE A 355 -30.68 -2.16 -7.51
N ALA A 356 -30.23 -1.42 -8.52
CA ALA A 356 -29.66 -1.97 -9.75
C ALA A 356 -28.25 -1.41 -9.95
N SER A 357 -27.30 -2.25 -10.35
CA SER A 357 -25.90 -1.85 -10.60
C SER A 357 -25.53 -2.08 -12.06
N LYS A 358 -24.98 -1.06 -12.72
CA LYS A 358 -24.61 -1.10 -14.13
C LYS A 358 -23.14 -0.69 -14.34
N PRO A 359 -22.24 -1.60 -14.74
CA PRO A 359 -20.89 -1.24 -15.12
C PRO A 359 -20.87 -0.38 -16.39
N ILE A 360 -20.06 0.67 -16.37
CA ILE A 360 -19.78 1.58 -17.48
C ILE A 360 -18.28 1.46 -17.80
N PRO A 361 -17.89 0.76 -18.89
CA PRO A 361 -16.50 0.58 -19.26
C PRO A 361 -15.79 1.90 -19.55
N LEU A 362 -14.69 2.13 -18.84
CA LEU A 362 -13.81 3.27 -19.10
C LEU A 362 -13.07 3.09 -20.43
N GLN A 363 -12.86 4.19 -21.14
CA GLN A 363 -12.34 4.27 -22.51
C GLN A 363 -11.03 5.07 -22.60
N THR A 364 -10.64 5.86 -21.59
CA THR A 364 -9.33 6.53 -21.53
C THR A 364 -8.23 5.66 -20.91
N VAL A 365 -8.59 4.61 -20.19
CA VAL A 365 -7.67 3.68 -19.51
C VAL A 365 -6.66 3.09 -20.50
N ARG A 366 -5.36 3.15 -20.19
CA ARG A 366 -4.31 2.60 -21.05
C ARG A 366 -4.45 1.07 -21.20
N PRO A 367 -4.32 0.50 -22.41
CA PRO A 367 -4.40 -0.96 -22.58
C PRO A 367 -3.20 -1.63 -21.90
N MET A 368 -3.44 -2.70 -21.15
CA MET A 368 -2.39 -3.54 -20.56
C MET A 368 -2.51 -4.99 -21.04
N VAL A 369 -1.36 -5.63 -21.28
CA VAL A 369 -1.28 -7.07 -21.57
C VAL A 369 -0.19 -7.71 -20.71
N CYS A 370 -0.62 -8.64 -19.86
CA CYS A 370 0.23 -9.48 -19.02
C CYS A 370 0.22 -10.91 -19.57
N ASP A 371 1.38 -11.57 -19.60
CA ASP A 371 1.52 -12.95 -20.11
C ASP A 371 2.78 -13.61 -19.52
N GLU A 372 2.91 -14.93 -19.66
CA GLU A 372 4.03 -15.71 -19.12
C GLU A 372 4.75 -16.52 -20.21
N LEU A 373 6.05 -16.74 -20.03
CA LEU A 373 6.89 -17.53 -20.94
C LEU A 373 7.77 -18.48 -20.14
N LEU A 374 7.39 -19.77 -20.13
CA LEU A 374 8.22 -20.83 -19.58
C LEU A 374 9.32 -21.22 -20.58
N LEU A 375 10.57 -21.21 -20.12
CA LEU A 375 11.75 -21.71 -20.83
C LEU A 375 12.26 -22.95 -20.11
N ASP A 376 11.87 -24.14 -20.59
CA ASP A 376 12.16 -25.43 -19.94
C ASP A 376 13.28 -26.25 -20.66
N LYS A 377 13.32 -26.19 -21.99
CA LYS A 377 14.23 -26.98 -22.84
C LYS A 377 15.07 -26.08 -23.75
N ILE A 378 16.32 -26.44 -24.00
CA ILE A 378 17.16 -25.76 -25.02
C ILE A 378 16.98 -26.47 -26.37
N PRO A 379 16.72 -25.75 -27.48
CA PRO A 379 16.62 -26.34 -28.81
C PRO A 379 17.82 -27.23 -29.18
N PRO A 380 17.60 -28.44 -29.76
CA PRO A 380 18.67 -29.32 -30.20
C PRO A 380 19.71 -28.61 -31.09
N GLY A 381 20.98 -29.00 -30.95
CA GLY A 381 22.11 -28.38 -31.65
C GLY A 381 22.61 -27.06 -31.04
N SER A 382 21.80 -26.35 -30.24
CA SER A 382 22.13 -25.00 -29.73
C SER A 382 22.81 -24.99 -28.35
N ARG A 383 23.40 -26.11 -27.92
CA ARG A 383 23.93 -26.27 -26.56
C ARG A 383 25.20 -25.42 -26.33
N PRO A 384 25.29 -24.67 -25.22
CA PRO A 384 26.44 -23.80 -24.94
C PRO A 384 27.69 -24.58 -24.55
N ILE A 385 28.87 -23.96 -24.70
CA ILE A 385 30.17 -24.56 -24.37
C ILE A 385 30.30 -24.77 -22.85
N LEU A 386 29.95 -23.76 -22.06
CA LEU A 386 29.81 -23.87 -20.61
C LEU A 386 28.32 -23.98 -20.25
N LYS A 387 27.98 -24.77 -19.23
CA LYS A 387 26.60 -24.96 -18.74
C LYS A 387 25.93 -23.67 -18.21
N THR A 388 26.70 -22.60 -18.06
CA THR A 388 26.30 -21.27 -17.56
C THR A 388 26.09 -20.24 -18.68
N ASP A 389 26.60 -20.50 -19.88
CA ASP A 389 26.55 -19.53 -20.98
C ASP A 389 25.17 -19.58 -21.65
N ARG A 390 24.70 -18.42 -22.13
CA ARG A 390 23.43 -18.32 -22.85
C ARG A 390 23.55 -18.98 -24.23
N PRO A 391 22.67 -19.95 -24.57
CA PRO A 391 22.70 -20.62 -25.87
C PRO A 391 22.43 -19.62 -27.01
N LYS A 392 23.11 -19.83 -28.12
CA LYS A 392 22.99 -18.98 -29.31
C LYS A 392 22.39 -19.74 -30.47
N HIS A 393 21.57 -19.04 -31.24
CA HIS A 393 21.08 -19.47 -32.53
C HIS A 393 22.19 -19.32 -33.59
N THR A 394 21.98 -19.87 -34.79
CA THR A 394 22.97 -19.91 -35.88
C THR A 394 23.37 -18.53 -36.42
N ASP A 395 22.52 -17.51 -36.20
CA ASP A 395 22.79 -16.10 -36.50
C ASP A 395 23.58 -15.36 -35.39
N GLY A 396 23.93 -16.04 -34.30
CA GLY A 396 24.69 -15.50 -33.18
C GLY A 396 23.88 -14.73 -32.13
N ARG A 397 22.56 -14.57 -32.31
CA ARG A 397 21.65 -14.04 -31.28
C ARG A 397 21.40 -15.10 -30.19
N TYR A 398 21.04 -14.66 -28.99
CA TYR A 398 20.71 -15.57 -27.88
C TYR A 398 19.26 -16.07 -27.99
N ILE A 399 19.03 -17.36 -27.72
CA ILE A 399 17.74 -18.01 -27.99
C ILE A 399 16.62 -17.53 -27.05
N ASP A 400 16.94 -17.27 -25.79
CA ASP A 400 16.04 -16.62 -24.84
C ASP A 400 15.68 -15.19 -25.29
N GLU A 401 16.63 -14.39 -25.79
CA GLU A 401 16.32 -13.07 -26.37
C GLU A 401 15.38 -13.19 -27.58
N ILE A 402 15.54 -14.18 -28.45
CA ILE A 402 14.63 -14.42 -29.58
C ILE A 402 13.22 -14.80 -29.11
N ALA A 403 13.10 -15.74 -28.16
CA ALA A 403 11.80 -16.18 -27.64
C ALA A 403 11.05 -15.05 -26.91
N ILE A 404 11.77 -14.27 -26.11
CA ILE A 404 11.24 -13.09 -25.42
C ILE A 404 10.80 -12.02 -26.44
N GLU A 405 11.62 -11.73 -27.46
CA GLU A 405 11.23 -10.79 -28.52
C GLU A 405 10.00 -11.26 -29.31
N ALA A 406 9.90 -12.54 -29.65
CA ALA A 406 8.74 -13.08 -30.35
C ALA A 406 7.44 -12.87 -29.55
N LYS A 407 7.45 -13.27 -28.27
CA LYS A 407 6.29 -13.15 -27.37
C LYS A 407 5.92 -11.69 -27.07
N ILE A 408 6.90 -10.80 -26.90
CA ILE A 408 6.64 -9.35 -26.77
C ILE A 408 5.94 -8.79 -28.02
N ASN A 409 6.37 -9.17 -29.23
CA ASN A 409 5.74 -8.68 -30.46
C ASN A 409 4.31 -9.21 -30.64
N GLU A 410 4.02 -10.44 -30.23
CA GLU A 410 2.67 -11.01 -30.14
C GLU A 410 1.77 -10.22 -29.18
N MET A 411 2.26 -9.92 -27.96
CA MET A 411 1.54 -9.13 -26.96
C MET A 411 1.29 -7.70 -27.43
N ILE A 412 2.28 -7.04 -28.04
CA ILE A 412 2.14 -5.68 -28.62
C ILE A 412 1.12 -5.67 -29.76
N THR A 413 1.11 -6.71 -30.61
CA THR A 413 0.12 -6.84 -31.69
C THR A 413 -1.28 -7.00 -31.13
N THR A 414 -1.44 -7.84 -30.10
CA THR A 414 -2.70 -8.04 -29.38
C THR A 414 -3.20 -6.76 -28.72
N ALA A 415 -2.31 -6.02 -28.04
CA ALA A 415 -2.64 -4.75 -27.40
C ALA A 415 -3.09 -3.68 -28.42
N LYS A 416 -2.39 -3.58 -29.56
CA LYS A 416 -2.75 -2.64 -30.65
C LYS A 416 -4.07 -3.01 -31.34
N ALA A 417 -4.35 -4.31 -31.51
CA ALA A 417 -5.61 -4.78 -32.07
C ALA A 417 -6.81 -4.55 -31.14
N LYS A 418 -6.61 -4.55 -29.81
CA LYS A 418 -7.65 -4.30 -28.80
C LYS A 418 -7.83 -2.83 -28.43
N ARG A 419 -6.95 -1.91 -28.87
CA ARG A 419 -6.98 -0.49 -28.48
C ARG A 419 -8.22 0.24 -29.03
N ARG A 420 -9.03 0.80 -28.13
CA ARG A 420 -10.19 1.65 -28.45
C ARG A 420 -9.77 3.11 -28.76
N PRO A 421 -10.60 3.91 -29.44
CA PRO A 421 -10.20 5.23 -29.93
C PRO A 421 -9.67 6.21 -28.86
N ARG A 422 -10.31 6.28 -27.69
CA ARG A 422 -9.93 7.19 -26.57
C ARG A 422 -8.69 6.71 -25.77
N GLN A 423 -8.24 5.47 -25.94
CA GLN A 423 -7.12 4.92 -25.16
C GLN A 423 -5.76 5.41 -25.69
N PRO A 424 -4.79 5.74 -24.82
CA PRO A 424 -3.43 6.09 -25.21
C PRO A 424 -2.76 5.09 -26.18
N GLU A 425 -1.94 5.61 -27.09
CA GLU A 425 -1.37 4.82 -28.21
C GLU A 425 -0.38 3.73 -27.78
N LEU A 426 0.43 4.01 -26.75
CA LEU A 426 1.47 3.10 -26.24
C LEU A 426 0.89 2.23 -25.11
N PRO A 427 0.74 0.91 -25.28
CA PRO A 427 0.21 0.03 -24.23
C PRO A 427 1.23 -0.24 -23.12
N LEU A 428 0.75 -0.78 -22.00
CA LEU A 428 1.55 -1.44 -20.99
C LEU A 428 1.71 -2.93 -21.36
N ILE A 429 2.93 -3.44 -21.32
CA ILE A 429 3.25 -4.84 -21.63
C ILE A 429 4.02 -5.43 -20.44
N ARG A 430 3.69 -6.65 -20.00
CA ARG A 430 4.39 -7.33 -18.90
C ARG A 430 4.53 -8.82 -19.17
N LEU A 431 5.74 -9.23 -19.55
CA LEU A 431 6.07 -10.64 -19.77
C LEU A 431 6.85 -11.20 -18.57
N LYS A 432 6.29 -12.21 -17.89
CA LYS A 432 6.95 -12.99 -16.83
C LYS A 432 7.63 -14.21 -17.44
N VAL A 433 8.96 -14.15 -17.57
CA VAL A 433 9.78 -15.24 -18.12
C VAL A 433 10.26 -16.14 -16.99
N ILE A 434 9.93 -17.42 -17.06
CA ILE A 434 10.30 -18.44 -16.06
C ILE A 434 11.39 -19.34 -16.66
N TYR A 435 12.59 -19.30 -16.08
CA TYR A 435 13.70 -20.18 -16.46
C TYR A 435 13.62 -21.47 -15.62
N ASP A 436 13.43 -22.60 -16.29
CA ASP A 436 13.33 -23.93 -15.68
C ASP A 436 14.08 -25.01 -16.50
N GLY A 437 14.09 -26.27 -16.04
CA GLY A 437 14.70 -27.42 -16.72
C GLY A 437 16.17 -27.22 -17.10
N ASP A 438 16.46 -27.21 -18.40
CA ASP A 438 17.79 -26.95 -18.95
C ASP A 438 18.29 -25.52 -18.63
N TRP A 439 17.39 -24.54 -18.51
CA TRP A 439 17.71 -23.11 -18.36
C TRP A 439 18.08 -22.69 -16.94
N LEU A 440 17.80 -23.53 -15.93
CA LEU A 440 18.09 -23.26 -14.52
C LEU A 440 19.54 -22.84 -14.25
N ASN A 441 20.50 -23.44 -14.96
CA ASN A 441 21.93 -23.15 -14.79
C ASN A 441 22.44 -21.98 -15.66
N ILE A 442 21.66 -21.55 -16.66
CA ILE A 442 22.07 -20.51 -17.62
C ILE A 442 21.95 -19.12 -16.98
N THR A 443 22.89 -18.24 -17.30
CA THR A 443 22.83 -16.82 -16.92
C THR A 443 21.61 -16.15 -17.59
N PRO A 444 20.68 -15.50 -16.86
CA PRO A 444 19.51 -14.88 -17.49
C PRO A 444 19.82 -13.78 -18.51
N ALA A 445 18.87 -13.51 -19.40
CA ALA A 445 18.89 -12.32 -20.24
C ALA A 445 18.79 -11.03 -19.41
N ASN A 446 19.32 -9.92 -19.92
CA ASN A 446 19.13 -8.61 -19.28
C ASN A 446 17.79 -8.02 -19.72
N ALA A 447 16.76 -8.16 -18.86
CA ALA A 447 15.41 -7.66 -19.06
C ALA A 447 15.36 -6.20 -19.53
N LYS A 448 16.03 -5.29 -18.81
CA LYS A 448 16.06 -3.85 -19.14
C LYS A 448 16.68 -3.58 -20.51
N ARG A 449 17.70 -4.36 -20.92
CA ARG A 449 18.32 -4.25 -22.27
C ARG A 449 17.41 -4.72 -23.40
N ILE A 450 16.52 -5.68 -23.15
CA ILE A 450 15.47 -6.06 -24.11
C ILE A 450 14.43 -4.95 -24.16
N GLY A 451 13.97 -4.49 -23.00
CA GLY A 451 12.96 -3.46 -22.85
C GLY A 451 13.26 -2.16 -23.60
N LEU A 452 14.49 -1.66 -23.51
CA LEU A 452 14.95 -0.47 -24.25
C LEU A 452 14.81 -0.55 -25.78
N ARG A 453 14.59 -1.74 -26.37
CA ARG A 453 14.29 -1.88 -27.82
C ARG A 453 12.88 -1.39 -28.17
N TYR A 454 12.00 -1.25 -27.19
CA TYR A 454 10.57 -0.94 -27.33
C TYR A 454 10.17 0.42 -26.74
N GLU A 455 11.14 1.29 -26.43
CA GLU A 455 10.94 2.61 -25.80
C GLU A 455 9.90 3.51 -26.51
N ASN A 456 9.82 3.42 -27.84
CA ASN A 456 8.84 4.17 -28.66
C ASN A 456 7.63 3.30 -29.10
N VAL A 457 7.38 2.19 -28.40
CA VAL A 457 6.37 1.17 -28.78
C VAL A 457 5.48 0.76 -27.60
N VAL A 458 5.98 0.84 -26.37
CA VAL A 458 5.24 0.55 -25.13
C VAL A 458 5.52 1.63 -24.09
N ALA A 459 4.57 1.87 -23.17
CA ALA A 459 4.70 2.95 -22.19
C ALA A 459 5.63 2.62 -21.01
N ASN A 460 5.86 1.33 -20.73
CA ASN A 460 6.62 0.83 -19.57
C ASN A 460 7.90 0.06 -19.96
N ALA A 461 8.59 0.51 -21.02
CA ALA A 461 9.68 -0.23 -21.68
C ALA A 461 10.76 -0.77 -20.73
N VAL A 462 11.13 -0.05 -19.66
CA VAL A 462 12.17 -0.49 -18.70
C VAL A 462 11.75 -1.75 -17.92
N ASP A 463 10.45 -1.89 -17.61
CA ASP A 463 9.92 -2.88 -16.67
C ASP A 463 9.02 -3.93 -17.37
N MET A 464 8.98 -3.92 -18.70
CA MET A 464 8.10 -4.78 -19.50
C MET A 464 8.46 -6.28 -19.48
N VAL A 465 9.65 -6.63 -19.00
CA VAL A 465 10.11 -8.02 -18.83
C VAL A 465 10.51 -8.25 -17.38
N PHE A 466 9.94 -9.27 -16.75
CA PHE A 466 10.36 -9.79 -15.45
C PHE A 466 10.88 -11.21 -15.64
N ILE A 467 12.01 -11.57 -15.01
CA ILE A 467 12.63 -12.88 -15.18
C ILE A 467 12.79 -13.56 -13.82
N LYS A 468 12.10 -14.68 -13.63
CA LYS A 468 12.24 -15.58 -12.47
C LYS A 468 13.03 -16.82 -12.89
N LYS A 469 13.87 -17.34 -11.99
CA LYS A 469 14.34 -18.73 -12.06
C LYS A 469 13.52 -19.54 -11.07
N ASN A 470 13.09 -20.73 -11.46
CA ASN A 470 12.60 -21.69 -10.48
C ASN A 470 13.78 -22.21 -9.65
N ASN A 471 13.53 -22.52 -8.37
CA ASN A 471 14.51 -23.20 -7.54
C ASN A 471 14.40 -24.71 -7.79
N LYS A 472 15.53 -25.42 -7.93
CA LYS A 472 15.47 -26.88 -7.91
C LYS A 472 15.02 -27.35 -6.53
N PRO A 473 14.03 -28.26 -6.42
CA PRO A 473 13.82 -28.99 -5.18
C PRO A 473 15.13 -29.73 -4.82
N LYS A 474 15.55 -29.64 -3.55
CA LYS A 474 16.83 -30.18 -3.09
C LYS A 474 16.74 -31.69 -2.87
N GLU A 475 16.74 -32.46 -3.96
CA GLU A 475 17.00 -33.90 -3.94
C GLU A 475 18.39 -34.19 -3.35
N GLY A 476 18.50 -34.30 -2.03
CA GLY A 476 19.82 -34.45 -1.39
C GLY A 476 19.94 -34.22 0.12
N LYS A 477 18.85 -34.22 0.90
CA LYS A 477 18.86 -34.38 2.36
C LYS A 477 17.47 -34.75 2.88
N LEU A 478 17.43 -35.40 4.04
CA LEU A 478 16.21 -35.51 4.85
C LEU A 478 15.92 -34.14 5.46
N GLN A 479 15.23 -33.29 4.70
CA GLN A 479 14.69 -32.03 5.21
C GLN A 479 13.44 -32.37 6.05
N THR A 480 13.46 -31.99 7.33
CA THR A 480 12.26 -32.01 8.18
C THR A 480 11.19 -31.11 7.57
N GLU A 481 9.92 -31.44 7.80
CA GLU A 481 8.76 -30.80 7.15
C GLU A 481 8.80 -29.26 7.28
N ASN A 482 9.27 -28.75 8.42
CA ASN A 482 9.50 -27.33 8.68
C ASN A 482 10.33 -26.59 7.60
N GLU A 483 11.29 -27.23 6.93
CA GLU A 483 12.13 -26.54 5.91
C GLU A 483 11.42 -26.34 4.56
N LYS A 484 10.37 -27.13 4.25
CA LYS A 484 9.56 -26.93 3.03
C LYS A 484 8.70 -25.68 3.17
N ASN A 485 7.94 -25.61 4.27
CA ASN A 485 7.01 -24.51 4.57
C ASN A 485 7.71 -23.14 4.53
N ILE A 486 8.97 -23.05 5.00
CA ILE A 486 9.79 -21.82 4.96
C ILE A 486 10.15 -21.43 3.51
N THR A 487 10.42 -22.41 2.64
CA THR A 487 10.81 -22.18 1.25
C THR A 487 9.61 -21.79 0.40
N GLU A 488 8.45 -22.42 0.62
CA GLU A 488 7.20 -22.12 -0.08
C GLU A 488 6.66 -20.74 0.33
N MET A 489 6.67 -20.39 1.63
CA MET A 489 6.35 -19.02 2.10
C MET A 489 7.19 -17.92 1.43
N ALA A 490 8.44 -18.20 1.06
CA ALA A 490 9.36 -17.21 0.50
C ALA A 490 9.13 -16.91 -0.99
N ASP A 491 8.42 -17.78 -1.72
CA ASP A 491 8.16 -17.62 -3.16
C ASP A 491 6.77 -17.01 -3.47
N GLU A 492 5.87 -16.96 -2.47
CA GLU A 492 4.57 -16.25 -2.52
C GLU A 492 4.63 -14.80 -2.01
N MET A 493 5.50 -14.49 -1.03
CA MET A 493 5.51 -13.15 -0.42
C MET A 493 6.19 -12.10 -1.32
N GLY A 494 5.38 -11.18 -1.85
CA GLY A 494 5.84 -9.92 -2.42
C GLY A 494 6.60 -9.05 -1.41
N GLN A 495 7.17 -7.93 -1.88
CA GLN A 495 8.13 -7.07 -1.17
C GLN A 495 7.94 -6.98 0.36
N VAL A 496 8.78 -7.71 1.09
CA VAL A 496 8.67 -7.85 2.55
C VAL A 496 9.19 -6.57 3.23
N SER A 497 8.28 -5.71 3.67
CA SER A 497 8.58 -4.56 4.52
C SER A 497 9.31 -4.96 5.81
N ALA A 498 10.13 -4.06 6.37
CA ALA A 498 10.85 -4.28 7.63
C ALA A 498 9.92 -4.66 8.79
N THR A 499 8.72 -4.07 8.85
CA THR A 499 7.71 -4.38 9.87
C THR A 499 7.04 -5.75 9.66
N ASN A 500 7.14 -6.35 8.46
CA ASN A 500 6.80 -7.75 8.24
C ASN A 500 7.90 -8.68 8.77
N LEU A 501 9.18 -8.34 8.62
CA LEU A 501 10.29 -9.17 9.14
C LEU A 501 10.21 -9.35 10.66
N GLN A 502 9.96 -8.29 11.44
CA GLN A 502 9.71 -8.39 12.88
C GLN A 502 8.57 -9.37 13.20
N THR A 503 7.47 -9.29 12.44
CA THR A 503 6.27 -10.11 12.66
C THR A 503 6.53 -11.59 12.35
N ILE A 504 7.09 -11.88 11.17
CA ILE A 504 7.45 -13.23 10.72
C ILE A 504 8.41 -13.92 11.71
N ILE A 505 9.37 -13.17 12.25
CA ILE A 505 10.36 -13.70 13.21
C ILE A 505 9.73 -13.98 14.58
N ASN A 506 8.85 -13.10 15.06
CA ASN A 506 8.05 -13.37 16.25
C ASN A 506 7.21 -14.64 16.06
N ASP A 507 6.42 -14.73 14.99
CA ASP A 507 5.55 -15.88 14.72
C ASP A 507 6.34 -17.19 14.55
N TYR A 508 7.47 -17.17 13.83
CA TYR A 508 8.31 -18.35 13.63
C TYR A 508 8.86 -18.91 14.94
N PHE A 509 9.39 -18.06 15.83
CA PHE A 509 10.02 -18.50 17.06
C PHE A 509 9.03 -18.72 18.23
N ILE A 510 7.91 -17.98 18.30
CA ILE A 510 6.87 -18.18 19.32
C ILE A 510 6.14 -19.52 19.10
N ASN A 511 5.93 -19.93 17.85
CA ASN A 511 5.23 -21.19 17.54
C ASN A 511 6.13 -22.44 17.57
N GLN A 512 7.43 -22.33 17.87
CA GLN A 512 8.26 -23.50 18.14
C GLN A 512 7.86 -24.20 19.46
N PRO A 513 8.10 -25.52 19.59
CA PRO A 513 7.98 -26.22 20.88
C PRO A 513 8.80 -25.51 21.97
N LEU A 514 8.30 -25.51 23.21
CA LEU A 514 8.90 -24.72 24.30
C LEU A 514 10.37 -25.08 24.59
N VAL A 515 10.82 -26.28 24.21
CA VAL A 515 12.22 -26.71 24.29
C VAL A 515 13.11 -25.90 23.34
N ASP A 516 12.64 -25.61 22.14
CA ASP A 516 13.41 -25.02 21.03
C ASP A 516 13.31 -23.48 20.95
N GLN A 517 12.33 -22.88 21.62
CA GLN A 517 12.21 -21.41 21.75
C GLN A 517 13.48 -20.77 22.34
N MET A 518 13.78 -19.52 21.95
CA MET A 518 15.02 -18.83 22.36
C MET A 518 14.96 -18.31 23.80
N THR A 519 16.00 -18.55 24.62
CA THR A 519 16.05 -18.14 26.04
C THR A 519 16.60 -16.74 26.28
N VAL A 520 17.66 -16.35 25.57
CA VAL A 520 18.37 -15.08 25.79
C VAL A 520 17.95 -14.04 24.76
N LEU A 521 18.31 -14.28 23.49
CA LEU A 521 17.95 -13.39 22.39
C LEU A 521 16.49 -13.65 21.98
N LYS A 522 15.55 -12.99 22.66
CA LYS A 522 14.10 -13.16 22.41
C LYS A 522 13.72 -12.59 21.03
N PRO A 523 12.69 -13.14 20.34
CA PRO A 523 12.36 -12.77 18.96
C PRO A 523 12.13 -11.27 18.74
N ILE A 524 11.49 -10.60 19.70
CA ILE A 524 11.27 -9.14 19.71
C ILE A 524 12.57 -8.32 19.62
N GLY A 525 13.68 -8.83 20.17
CA GLY A 525 15.00 -8.21 20.06
C GLY A 525 15.64 -8.40 18.68
N ILE A 526 15.39 -9.53 18.02
CA ILE A 526 15.82 -9.80 16.64
C ILE A 526 15.05 -8.88 15.68
N GLY A 527 13.73 -8.77 15.86
CA GLY A 527 12.88 -7.91 15.05
C GLY A 527 13.27 -6.43 15.14
N ARG A 528 13.38 -5.87 16.36
CA ARG A 528 13.86 -4.49 16.57
C ARG A 528 15.24 -4.22 15.98
N ALA A 529 16.13 -5.22 15.99
CA ALA A 529 17.45 -5.09 15.37
C ALA A 529 17.38 -5.03 13.83
N LEU A 530 16.52 -5.84 13.20
CA LEU A 530 16.39 -5.86 11.73
C LEU A 530 15.74 -4.59 11.16
N GLU A 531 14.84 -3.96 11.91
CA GLU A 531 14.33 -2.62 11.58
C GLU A 531 15.45 -1.56 11.55
N GLN A 532 16.47 -1.70 12.40
CA GLN A 532 17.65 -0.84 12.41
C GLN A 532 18.68 -1.20 11.32
N TYR A 533 18.69 -2.44 10.82
CA TYR A 533 19.50 -2.81 9.66
C TYR A 533 18.84 -2.39 8.32
N SER A 534 17.50 -2.39 8.22
CA SER A 534 16.80 -1.91 7.02
C SER A 534 16.95 -0.40 6.83
N ALA A 535 16.95 0.38 7.93
CA ALA A 535 17.26 1.80 7.92
C ALA A 535 18.66 2.15 7.34
N ILE A 536 19.56 1.18 7.12
CA ILE A 536 20.84 1.39 6.43
C ILE A 536 20.63 1.71 4.95
N GLU A 537 19.64 1.11 4.29
CA GLU A 537 19.31 1.42 2.89
C GLU A 537 18.72 2.83 2.73
N GLU A 538 18.12 3.36 3.81
CA GLU A 538 17.60 4.73 3.92
C GLU A 538 18.68 5.76 4.35
N GLY A 539 19.95 5.35 4.44
CA GLY A 539 21.10 6.20 4.77
C GLY A 539 21.65 6.03 6.20
N GLY A 540 21.11 5.10 6.98
CA GLY A 540 21.59 4.76 8.31
C GLY A 540 23.02 4.19 8.34
N LEU A 541 23.76 4.49 9.39
CA LEU A 541 25.11 3.96 9.58
C LEU A 541 25.05 2.55 10.17
N ALA A 542 25.62 1.56 9.48
CA ALA A 542 25.75 0.18 9.97
C ALA A 542 26.41 0.09 11.37
N THR A 543 27.36 0.99 11.68
CA THR A 543 27.97 1.09 13.01
C THR A 543 26.97 1.45 14.11
N SER A 544 25.85 2.10 13.78
CA SER A 544 24.76 2.41 14.72
C SER A 544 23.87 1.19 14.95
N ALA A 545 23.45 0.50 13.87
CA ALA A 545 22.68 -0.74 13.96
C ALA A 545 23.41 -1.81 14.81
N ASN A 546 24.71 -2.01 14.57
CA ASN A 546 25.54 -2.92 15.36
C ASN A 546 25.53 -2.55 16.87
N ARG A 547 25.70 -1.27 17.22
CA ARG A 547 25.73 -0.81 18.63
C ARG A 547 24.39 -1.02 19.32
N ASN A 548 23.29 -0.76 18.64
CA ASN A 548 21.96 -0.92 19.19
C ASN A 548 21.62 -2.41 19.38
N PHE A 549 22.04 -3.27 18.45
CA PHE A 549 21.95 -4.73 18.61
C PHE A 549 22.79 -5.24 19.80
N ASP A 550 24.05 -4.80 19.92
CA ASP A 550 24.91 -5.12 21.08
C ASP A 550 24.23 -4.68 22.40
N SER A 551 23.64 -3.49 22.43
CA SER A 551 22.92 -2.96 23.59
C SER A 551 21.67 -3.80 23.94
N CYS A 552 20.86 -4.17 22.95
CA CYS A 552 19.68 -5.02 23.13
C CYS A 552 20.07 -6.41 23.67
N LEU A 553 21.10 -7.03 23.07
CA LEU A 553 21.64 -8.33 23.51
C LEU A 553 22.18 -8.26 24.95
N MET A 554 22.91 -7.20 25.31
CA MET A 554 23.44 -7.01 26.66
C MET A 554 22.32 -6.76 27.69
N HIS A 555 21.27 -6.02 27.33
CA HIS A 555 20.08 -5.86 28.17
C HIS A 555 19.41 -7.23 28.43
N GLN A 556 19.12 -8.01 27.39
CA GLN A 556 18.48 -9.32 27.54
C GLN A 556 19.34 -10.32 28.33
N ILE A 557 20.67 -10.29 28.15
CA ILE A 557 21.62 -11.04 28.99
C ILE A 557 21.53 -10.60 30.47
N ASP A 558 21.38 -9.30 30.75
CA ASP A 558 21.27 -8.82 32.13
C ASP A 558 19.91 -9.15 32.77
N VAL A 559 18.81 -9.17 32.01
CA VAL A 559 17.50 -9.68 32.47
C VAL A 559 17.63 -11.15 32.91
N VAL A 560 18.18 -12.02 32.06
CA VAL A 560 18.40 -13.43 32.41
C VAL A 560 19.33 -13.57 33.63
N ARG A 561 20.40 -12.78 33.71
CA ARG A 561 21.30 -12.73 34.88
C ARG A 561 20.59 -12.25 36.16
N LYS A 562 19.71 -11.26 36.07
CA LYS A 562 18.92 -10.74 37.21
C LYS A 562 17.98 -11.82 37.74
N THR A 563 17.31 -12.57 36.86
CA THR A 563 16.45 -13.69 37.27
C THR A 563 17.26 -14.82 37.92
N LEU A 564 18.35 -15.27 37.28
CA LEU A 564 19.23 -16.30 37.86
C LEU A 564 19.88 -15.88 39.19
N LYS A 565 20.12 -14.57 39.42
CA LYS A 565 20.62 -14.05 40.72
C LYS A 565 19.58 -14.02 41.84
N LYS A 566 18.28 -14.12 41.53
CA LYS A 566 17.21 -14.23 42.55
C LYS A 566 17.04 -15.66 43.06
N MET A 567 17.67 -16.65 42.42
CA MET A 567 17.59 -18.06 42.79
C MET A 567 18.25 -18.31 44.16
N PRO A 568 17.57 -18.97 45.12
CA PRO A 568 18.18 -19.42 46.36
C PRO A 568 19.15 -20.57 46.07
N LEU A 569 20.45 -20.33 46.24
CA LEU A 569 21.47 -21.35 45.99
C LEU A 569 21.36 -22.49 47.03
N PRO A 570 21.20 -23.76 46.62
CA PRO A 570 21.36 -24.89 47.53
C PRO A 570 22.83 -25.00 47.97
N PRO A 571 23.13 -25.50 49.18
CA PRO A 571 24.50 -25.67 49.64
C PRO A 571 25.19 -26.78 48.83
N ILE A 572 26.18 -26.40 48.02
CA ILE A 572 27.02 -27.31 47.23
C ILE A 572 28.06 -27.95 48.15
N ASN A 573 27.94 -29.25 48.41
CA ASN A 573 28.84 -30.02 49.27
C ASN A 573 29.59 -31.12 48.51
N ASP A 574 29.01 -31.62 47.42
CA ASP A 574 29.55 -32.71 46.60
C ASP A 574 29.36 -32.39 45.10
N PRO A 575 30.23 -32.85 44.17
CA PRO A 575 30.00 -32.72 42.73
C PRO A 575 28.60 -33.13 42.23
N SER A 576 27.88 -34.06 42.86
CA SER A 576 26.48 -34.37 42.49
C SER A 576 25.50 -33.21 42.73
N ASP A 577 25.87 -32.20 43.53
CA ASP A 577 25.09 -30.97 43.70
C ASP A 577 25.20 -30.04 42.48
N LEU A 578 26.25 -30.19 41.65
CA LEU A 578 26.40 -29.40 40.42
C LEU A 578 25.40 -29.82 39.34
N ASP A 579 25.08 -31.11 39.24
CA ASP A 579 24.03 -31.61 38.34
C ASP A 579 22.65 -31.15 38.83
N LYS A 580 22.37 -31.24 40.14
CA LYS A 580 21.12 -30.69 40.74
C LYS A 580 20.97 -29.19 40.47
N PHE A 581 22.06 -28.44 40.54
CA PHE A 581 22.09 -27.00 40.22
C PHE A 581 21.87 -26.72 38.73
N ARG A 582 22.44 -27.54 37.84
CA ARG A 582 22.19 -27.48 36.39
C ARG A 582 20.73 -27.77 36.05
N ASP A 583 20.14 -28.79 36.68
CA ASP A 583 18.73 -29.15 36.48
C ASP A 583 17.81 -28.04 36.97
N LEU A 584 18.12 -27.41 38.12
CA LEU A 584 17.39 -26.26 38.65
C LEU A 584 17.44 -25.05 37.70
N ILE A 585 18.62 -24.71 37.16
CA ILE A 585 18.75 -23.65 36.13
C ILE A 585 17.97 -24.01 34.87
N THR A 586 18.03 -25.27 34.43
CA THR A 586 17.32 -25.74 33.22
C THR A 586 15.80 -25.62 33.40
N LYS A 587 15.29 -25.93 34.60
CA LYS A 587 13.89 -25.75 34.97
C LYS A 587 13.47 -24.28 35.00
N ASP A 588 14.23 -23.42 35.69
CA ASP A 588 13.87 -21.99 35.80
C ASP A 588 13.91 -21.29 34.43
N LEU A 589 14.81 -21.68 33.53
CA LEU A 589 14.80 -21.22 32.13
C LEU A 589 13.58 -21.73 31.34
N TYR A 590 13.09 -22.93 31.62
CA TYR A 590 11.88 -23.48 30.99
C TYR A 590 10.60 -22.79 31.51
N ASP A 591 10.50 -22.60 32.83
CA ASP A 591 9.38 -21.89 33.46
C ASP A 591 9.32 -20.41 33.02
N MET A 592 10.48 -19.78 32.79
CA MET A 592 10.56 -18.43 32.20
C MET A 592 9.98 -18.38 30.78
N LYS A 593 10.41 -19.28 29.87
CA LYS A 593 9.83 -19.39 28.52
C LYS A 593 8.32 -19.65 28.57
N LYS A 594 7.87 -20.43 29.54
CA LYS A 594 6.45 -20.77 29.71
C LYS A 594 5.65 -19.50 30.02
N ALA A 595 6.10 -18.69 30.98
CA ALA A 595 5.45 -17.42 31.34
C ALA A 595 5.45 -16.43 30.16
N ASP A 596 6.54 -16.34 29.39
CA ASP A 596 6.59 -15.56 28.15
C ASP A 596 5.55 -16.05 27.12
N SER A 597 5.48 -17.35 26.87
CA SER A 597 4.54 -17.99 25.93
C SER A 597 3.07 -17.81 26.33
N GLU A 598 2.78 -17.79 27.64
CA GLU A 598 1.44 -17.51 28.18
C GLU A 598 1.07 -16.02 28.04
N ARG A 599 2.01 -15.09 28.29
CA ARG A 599 1.83 -13.64 28.04
C ARG A 599 1.54 -13.33 26.57
N PHE A 600 2.31 -13.90 25.63
CA PHE A 600 2.11 -13.68 24.19
C PHE A 600 0.76 -14.20 23.66
N LYS A 601 0.13 -15.16 24.34
CA LYS A 601 -1.17 -15.72 23.93
C LYS A 601 -2.37 -14.98 24.54
N ASN A 602 -2.19 -14.32 25.68
CA ASN A 602 -3.24 -13.58 26.39
C ASN A 602 -2.80 -12.11 26.65
N PRO A 603 -2.76 -11.24 25.62
CA PRO A 603 -2.36 -9.83 25.76
C PRO A 603 -3.34 -8.94 26.57
N VAL A 604 -4.37 -9.53 27.17
CA VAL A 604 -5.46 -8.84 27.90
C VAL A 604 -5.15 -8.72 29.41
N ALA A 605 -4.07 -9.31 29.90
CA ALA A 605 -3.85 -9.53 31.34
C ALA A 605 -2.74 -8.69 32.02
N ASP A 606 -1.94 -7.94 31.27
CA ASP A 606 -0.65 -7.37 31.76
C ASP A 606 -0.42 -5.91 31.31
N VAL A 607 -1.49 -5.12 31.16
CA VAL A 607 -1.43 -3.71 30.70
C VAL A 607 -0.79 -2.77 31.75
N GLU A 608 -0.68 -3.19 33.02
CA GLU A 608 -0.33 -2.31 34.15
C GLU A 608 1.17 -2.22 34.49
N MET A 609 2.11 -2.82 33.71
CA MET A 609 3.53 -2.92 34.12
C MET A 609 4.63 -2.75 33.05
N GLU A 610 4.35 -2.25 31.85
CA GLU A 610 5.40 -1.92 30.85
C GLU A 610 5.34 -0.46 30.32
N GLU A 611 4.69 0.45 31.07
CA GLU A 611 4.70 1.91 30.83
C GLU A 611 5.96 2.59 31.45
N ASP A 612 7.18 2.26 31.01
CA ASP A 612 8.40 2.88 31.58
C ASP A 612 9.66 2.87 30.68
N GLU A 613 9.53 3.10 29.36
CA GLU A 613 10.69 3.38 28.46
C GLU A 613 10.28 4.17 27.17
N ASP A 614 10.03 5.48 27.31
CA ASP A 614 9.74 6.41 26.19
C ASP A 614 10.94 6.61 25.24
N ASP A 615 10.72 6.52 23.91
CA ASP A 615 11.58 7.15 22.88
C ASP A 615 10.83 8.34 22.24
N PRO A 616 11.16 9.59 22.59
CA PRO A 616 10.29 10.74 22.34
C PRO A 616 10.44 11.34 20.94
N GLN A 617 9.96 10.62 19.91
CA GLN A 617 9.69 11.17 18.59
C GLN A 617 8.26 10.79 18.13
N TYR A 618 7.51 11.79 17.63
CA TYR A 618 6.10 11.68 17.20
C TYR A 618 5.06 11.37 18.30
N TYR A 619 5.09 12.14 19.40
CA TYR A 619 3.89 12.37 20.21
C TYR A 619 3.66 13.87 20.46
N MET A 620 2.52 14.39 20.01
CA MET A 620 2.00 15.70 20.42
C MET A 620 0.66 15.46 21.13
N PRO A 621 0.55 15.71 22.45
CA PRO A 621 -0.72 15.57 23.16
C PRO A 621 -1.71 16.66 22.71
N PRO A 622 -3.03 16.38 22.67
CA PRO A 622 -4.03 17.40 22.37
C PRO A 622 -4.04 18.49 23.45
N GLN A 623 -4.07 19.75 23.04
CA GLN A 623 -4.17 20.88 23.97
C GLN A 623 -5.56 20.92 24.60
N SER A 624 -5.66 20.51 25.85
CA SER A 624 -6.90 20.60 26.62
C SER A 624 -7.22 22.07 26.96
N THR A 625 -8.33 22.57 26.43
CA THR A 625 -8.85 23.92 26.74
C THR A 625 -9.47 23.93 28.14
N SER A 626 -8.63 24.00 29.17
CA SER A 626 -9.04 24.00 30.57
C SER A 626 -9.71 25.32 30.98
N ARG A 627 -11.04 25.35 30.86
CA ARG A 627 -11.90 26.36 31.52
C ARG A 627 -11.65 26.35 33.03
N THR A 628 -10.94 27.35 33.55
CA THR A 628 -10.80 27.56 34.99
C THR A 628 -12.07 28.19 35.58
N ASN A 629 -12.92 27.38 36.19
CA ASN A 629 -14.01 27.87 37.02
C ASN A 629 -13.46 28.52 38.30
N TYR A 630 -13.75 29.81 38.50
CA TYR A 630 -13.51 30.51 39.77
C TYR A 630 -14.75 30.42 40.67
N ALA A 631 -14.57 30.09 41.95
CA ALA A 631 -15.66 30.09 42.92
C ALA A 631 -15.19 30.41 44.36
N SER A 632 -15.83 31.43 44.95
CA SER A 632 -15.93 31.80 46.39
C SER A 632 -14.66 32.13 47.20
N GLY A 633 -14.73 33.29 47.86
CA GLY A 633 -13.92 33.71 49.02
C GLY A 633 -12.71 34.59 48.69
N SER A 634 -12.48 35.73 49.34
CA SER A 634 -13.32 36.58 50.23
C SER A 634 -12.52 37.84 50.58
N GLU A 635 -13.13 39.04 50.51
CA GLU A 635 -12.63 40.31 51.11
C GLU A 635 -11.25 40.84 50.57
N ASP A 636 -10.99 42.13 50.34
CA ASP A 636 -11.79 43.34 50.53
C ASP A 636 -11.32 44.54 49.66
N GLU A 637 -12.19 45.55 49.56
CA GLU A 637 -11.92 47.00 49.39
C GLU A 637 -11.00 47.61 48.27
N VAL A 638 -11.67 48.05 47.19
CA VAL A 638 -11.64 49.37 46.48
C VAL A 638 -10.40 49.99 45.77
N ALA A 639 -10.74 50.59 44.60
CA ALA A 639 -10.33 51.93 44.10
C ALA A 639 -9.13 52.15 43.13
N ASN A 640 -9.40 51.87 41.85
CA ASN A 640 -9.47 52.85 40.74
C ASN A 640 -8.23 53.48 40.05
N SER A 641 -8.51 53.90 38.80
CA SER A 641 -7.83 54.88 37.93
C SER A 641 -6.43 54.62 37.34
N ASP A 642 -6.46 54.07 36.11
CA ASP A 642 -6.13 54.77 34.84
C ASP A 642 -4.69 55.13 34.38
N GLU A 643 -4.58 55.05 33.03
CA GLU A 643 -3.70 55.75 32.07
C GLU A 643 -2.19 55.39 31.86
N GLU A 644 -1.97 54.84 30.66
CA GLU A 644 -0.96 55.17 29.64
C GLU A 644 0.58 55.05 29.83
N MET A 645 1.16 54.37 28.81
CA MET A 645 2.37 54.76 28.06
C MET A 645 3.68 55.13 28.78
N GLY A 646 4.72 54.32 28.52
CA GLY A 646 5.99 54.91 28.05
C GLY A 646 7.31 54.28 28.49
N SER A 647 8.14 54.01 27.47
CA SER A 647 9.62 53.95 27.50
C SER A 647 10.35 52.98 28.45
N SER A 648 11.29 52.26 27.84
CA SER A 648 12.34 51.50 28.51
C SER A 648 13.33 52.38 29.29
N ILE A 649 13.96 51.78 30.32
CA ILE A 649 15.39 51.97 30.71
C ILE A 649 15.81 50.81 31.63
N SER A 650 17.10 50.45 31.64
CA SER A 650 17.63 49.27 32.35
C SER A 650 18.42 49.62 33.62
N ARG A 651 18.33 48.74 34.65
CA ARG A 651 19.22 48.56 35.83
C ARG A 651 18.53 47.58 36.83
N HIS A 652 19.17 46.86 37.76
CA HIS A 652 20.50 46.20 37.84
C HIS A 652 20.56 45.43 39.18
N SER A 653 21.34 44.32 39.28
CA SER A 653 21.67 43.56 40.52
C SER A 653 20.51 42.77 41.20
N LYS A 654 20.70 41.65 41.93
CA LYS A 654 21.88 41.10 42.66
C LYS A 654 21.97 39.56 42.59
N GLN A 655 23.17 39.01 42.85
CA GLN A 655 23.39 37.58 43.22
C GLN A 655 23.35 37.42 44.77
N PRO A 656 23.41 36.18 45.33
CA PRO A 656 24.73 35.62 45.66
C PRO A 656 24.93 34.09 45.55
N THR A 657 26.20 33.74 45.34
CA THR A 657 26.90 32.45 45.30
C THR A 657 26.59 31.35 46.35
N THR A 658 26.77 30.07 45.96
CA THR A 658 27.49 29.04 46.75
C THR A 658 28.43 28.21 45.82
N ARG A 659 29.15 27.18 46.33
CA ARG A 659 30.50 26.80 45.81
C ARG A 659 30.87 25.31 45.96
N GLY A 660 31.40 24.69 44.89
CA GLY A 660 32.01 23.34 44.87
C GLY A 660 33.42 23.33 44.24
N ARG A 661 34.27 22.31 44.49
CA ARG A 661 35.74 22.39 44.22
C ARG A 661 36.44 21.02 44.12
N GLY A 662 37.21 20.75 43.05
CA GLY A 662 37.96 19.49 42.87
C GLY A 662 39.24 19.60 42.00
N ARG A 663 40.28 18.84 42.37
CA ARG A 663 41.62 18.75 41.71
C ARG A 663 41.59 17.77 40.51
N GLY A 664 42.52 17.73 39.55
CA GLY A 664 43.75 18.49 39.34
C GLY A 664 45.04 17.63 39.45
N ALA A 665 45.65 17.23 38.32
CA ALA A 665 46.94 16.51 38.27
C ALA A 665 47.71 16.79 36.96
N ARG A 666 49.05 16.70 37.00
CA ARG A 666 49.99 16.76 35.85
C ARG A 666 50.90 15.53 35.89
N GLY A 667 51.34 15.04 34.73
CA GLY A 667 52.41 14.04 34.62
C GLY A 667 53.21 14.22 33.33
N ALA A 668 54.54 14.15 33.41
CA ALA A 668 55.47 14.26 32.29
C ALA A 668 56.84 13.67 32.65
N GLY A 669 57.55 13.05 31.69
CA GLY A 669 58.97 12.67 31.82
C GLY A 669 59.34 11.33 31.18
N ALA A 670 60.63 11.20 30.79
CA ALA A 670 61.33 10.04 30.20
C ALA A 670 60.76 9.50 28.86
N SER A 671 61.42 9.49 27.69
CA SER A 671 62.82 9.69 27.21
C SER A 671 63.73 8.45 27.13
N ARG A 672 64.35 8.26 25.95
CA ARG A 672 65.43 7.31 25.59
C ARG A 672 64.95 5.83 25.47
N GLU A 673 65.59 4.94 24.70
CA GLU A 673 66.85 5.05 23.93
C GLU A 673 66.80 4.30 22.57
N THR A 674 67.88 4.36 21.79
CA THR A 674 68.02 3.85 20.41
C THR A 674 68.52 2.41 20.32
N THR A 675 68.17 1.65 19.27
CA THR A 675 69.16 1.21 18.25
C THR A 675 68.61 0.47 17.02
N ARG A 676 69.46 0.48 15.97
CA ARG A 676 69.37 -0.08 14.61
C ARG A 676 68.98 -1.57 14.51
N GLY A 677 68.16 -1.89 13.51
CA GLY A 677 68.07 -3.21 12.84
C GLY A 677 67.74 -3.00 11.34
N ARG A 678 68.35 -3.78 10.42
CA ARG A 678 68.36 -3.45 8.97
C ARG A 678 68.39 -4.69 8.05
N SER A 679 67.31 -4.95 7.30
CA SER A 679 67.38 -5.63 5.98
C SER A 679 66.08 -5.58 5.15
N ASN A 680 66.23 -5.07 3.91
CA ASN A 680 65.50 -5.27 2.64
C ASN A 680 64.35 -6.31 2.62
N LYS A 681 63.20 -6.09 1.96
CA LYS A 681 62.97 -5.78 0.51
C LYS A 681 61.63 -4.99 0.32
N VAL A 682 61.51 -3.95 -0.53
CA VAL A 682 61.28 -3.96 -2.00
C VAL A 682 59.91 -4.61 -2.34
N VAL A 683 58.82 -3.93 -2.79
CA VAL A 683 58.47 -2.58 -3.36
C VAL A 683 57.09 -2.17 -2.76
N SER A 684 56.52 -0.94 -2.68
CA SER A 684 56.64 0.42 -3.30
C SER A 684 56.49 1.54 -2.22
N THR A 685 56.43 2.90 -2.39
CA THR A 685 56.28 3.95 -3.46
C THR A 685 54.87 4.27 -4.02
N ARG A 686 54.30 5.51 -3.99
CA ARG A 686 54.43 6.79 -3.18
C ARG A 686 53.07 7.58 -3.32
N GLN A 687 52.51 8.33 -2.35
CA GLN A 687 52.95 9.62 -1.73
C GLN A 687 52.95 10.78 -2.76
N ILE A 688 52.26 11.94 -2.60
CA ILE A 688 52.39 12.98 -1.55
C ILE A 688 51.15 13.95 -1.55
N ASP A 689 50.68 14.34 -0.36
CA ASP A 689 50.29 15.65 0.24
C ASP A 689 49.80 16.85 -0.66
N SER A 690 49.10 17.92 -0.20
CA SER A 690 48.62 18.40 1.12
C SER A 690 47.41 19.36 1.00
N ASP A 691 46.70 19.66 2.11
CA ASP A 691 45.77 20.81 2.36
C ASP A 691 44.49 20.96 1.48
N GLY A 692 43.38 21.62 1.87
CA GLY A 692 42.96 22.15 3.18
C GLY A 692 41.68 23.05 3.14
N PHE A 693 40.58 22.59 3.76
CA PHE A 693 39.37 23.33 4.24
C PHE A 693 38.35 23.96 3.24
N GLU A 694 37.18 24.36 3.80
CA GLU A 694 35.95 24.98 3.22
C GLU A 694 34.99 24.00 2.48
N ILE A 695 33.75 23.74 2.94
CA ILE A 695 32.53 24.59 3.15
C ILE A 695 31.90 25.06 1.83
N ILE A 696 30.62 24.69 1.56
CA ILE A 696 29.57 25.50 0.89
C ILE A 696 28.20 24.79 0.91
N ASN A 697 27.13 25.57 0.75
CA ASN A 697 25.71 25.28 1.07
C ASN A 697 24.91 24.51 -0.02
N ASP A 698 23.64 24.27 0.31
CA ASP A 698 22.58 23.62 -0.48
C ASP A 698 22.17 24.26 -1.82
N SER A 699 21.36 23.48 -2.55
CA SER A 699 20.40 23.82 -3.62
C SER A 699 20.81 23.41 -5.05
N PRO A 700 20.01 22.58 -5.74
CA PRO A 700 20.36 22.03 -7.06
C PRO A 700 20.07 23.00 -8.23
N SER A 701 20.60 22.66 -9.41
CA SER A 701 20.28 23.31 -10.68
C SER A 701 20.16 22.27 -11.81
N PRO A 702 19.32 22.50 -12.84
CA PRO A 702 18.91 21.48 -13.81
C PRO A 702 20.01 21.09 -14.82
N PRO A 703 19.91 19.90 -15.46
CA PRO A 703 20.93 19.38 -16.37
C PRO A 703 20.98 20.11 -17.72
N PRO A 704 22.18 20.39 -18.28
CA PRO A 704 22.33 21.02 -19.59
C PRO A 704 22.22 20.04 -20.77
N ALA A 705 21.73 20.54 -21.90
CA ALA A 705 21.55 19.76 -23.13
C ALA A 705 22.87 19.39 -23.86
N SER A 706 22.79 18.38 -24.71
CA SER A 706 23.94 17.78 -25.39
C SER A 706 24.54 18.63 -26.53
N ARG A 707 25.85 18.48 -26.78
CA ARG A 707 26.47 18.91 -28.05
C ARG A 707 27.73 18.12 -28.40
N SER A 708 27.89 17.83 -29.69
CA SER A 708 28.92 16.92 -30.23
C SER A 708 30.30 17.55 -30.39
N THR A 709 31.36 16.75 -30.20
CA THR A 709 32.75 17.10 -30.53
C THR A 709 33.00 17.14 -32.04
N ARG A 710 33.80 18.08 -32.53
CA ARG A 710 34.05 18.30 -33.96
C ARG A 710 35.54 18.17 -34.32
N GLY A 711 35.89 17.10 -35.01
CA GLY A 711 37.20 16.90 -35.62
C GLY A 711 37.39 17.66 -36.95
N LYS A 712 38.66 17.91 -37.32
CA LYS A 712 39.10 18.50 -38.60
C LYS A 712 39.27 17.36 -39.64
N ALA A 713 39.35 17.52 -40.97
CA ALA A 713 39.54 18.70 -41.83
C ALA A 713 39.04 18.43 -43.29
N ARG A 714 39.04 19.47 -44.15
CA ARG A 714 38.77 19.48 -45.63
C ARG A 714 37.31 19.09 -46.05
N GLY A 715 36.66 19.77 -47.00
CA GLY A 715 36.93 21.07 -47.64
C GLY A 715 36.01 21.39 -48.85
N LYS A 716 35.79 22.69 -49.12
CA LYS A 716 35.08 23.35 -50.26
C LYS A 716 33.52 23.40 -50.27
N SER A 717 32.99 24.63 -50.33
CA SER A 717 31.79 25.17 -51.05
C SER A 717 30.44 24.41 -51.10
N ALA A 718 29.26 25.05 -51.00
CA ALA A 718 28.85 26.43 -50.66
C ALA A 718 27.32 26.50 -50.30
N PRO A 719 26.78 27.57 -49.66
CA PRO A 719 25.48 27.49 -48.95
C PRO A 719 24.39 28.53 -49.32
N SER A 720 23.10 28.18 -49.12
CA SER A 720 21.95 29.07 -48.81
C SER A 720 20.70 28.22 -48.44
N LYS A 721 19.62 28.64 -47.74
CA LYS A 721 19.20 29.91 -47.11
C LYS A 721 18.02 29.66 -46.13
N LYS A 722 17.78 30.56 -45.14
CA LYS A 722 16.62 30.65 -44.20
C LYS A 722 16.54 29.53 -43.10
N ARG A 723 16.16 29.70 -41.81
CA ARG A 723 15.43 30.71 -40.97
C ARG A 723 13.89 30.74 -41.15
N ASP A 724 13.03 30.86 -40.13
CA ASP A 724 13.12 31.38 -38.74
C ASP A 724 12.46 30.41 -37.69
N LEU A 725 12.74 30.44 -36.38
CA LEU A 725 12.05 31.14 -35.24
C LEU A 725 10.52 30.89 -35.14
N SER A 726 9.86 30.75 -33.97
CA SER A 726 10.30 30.80 -32.54
C SER A 726 9.17 30.33 -31.58
N PHE A 727 9.56 29.83 -30.39
CA PHE A 727 8.76 29.75 -29.15
C PHE A 727 7.40 29.01 -29.19
N PHE A 728 7.39 27.78 -28.68
CA PHE A 728 6.92 27.52 -27.31
C PHE A 728 7.90 26.53 -26.64
#